data_AF-A0A353CSR2-F1
#
_entry.id   AF-A0A353CSR2-F1
#
_cell.length_a   1.000
_cell.length_b   1.000
_cell.length_c   1.000
_cell.angle_alpha   90.00
_cell.angle_beta   90.00
_cell.angle_gamma   90.00
#
_symmetry.space_group_name_H-M   'P 1'
#
loop_
_entity.id
_entity.type
_entity.pdbx_description
1 polymer ?
#
loop_
_entity_poly.entity_id
_entity_poly.type
_entity_poly.pdbx_seq_one_letter_code
_entity_poly.pdbx_strand_id
1 'polypeptide(L)'
;MISVLACRLVPGVLLSGAAVPALAQTELGSEDDLTVLGTDGTALDPDVEIKGFTVFGSTQDAYTGAVVGPGGVVVNGVLAVSSGAYFVGSSTFTGAGKIFINDGSPGQLLRRSAAGSLEWSDASALGDNLGDHTASTQLNMGNYAIFSSSDITAARYQINGSTVLAILPGSGSLAAGPNSGGSNRGNYNIFVGSGAGHSNTTGSDNLFAGYKSGYANIGGDYNVFLGANAGTANATGGGNFFGGNQAGYRNTGGFANVFIGDNAGGHNLTGYSNVYIGKYAGDTNTASSNNIYIGFGAGGYNKTGNDNIVLGYEAGAWGNLGDDNVIIGREAGSLISSSENTVIGHHAALFTSAGGSNTVVGAYAGYGANGYSYAGNTLVGWRAGYALRTGANNVLIGDKAGDSLTTGAGNIIIGHDQDAPTPATNDYINIGGLLHGDMAQSSMTVYGDLYAGKFYGDGSALTGVSGSDNLGDHIATADLEMSAKSVLSVASMTMVGKGLQIGTDLTSSAYGIFISSYGSIMTIGAGHPGSVAPGARGVGAVDLQTYRTNASSVAAGDYSVVAGGWSNTASGGGATVSGGWRNTASASDATVSGGWRNTASRWDATVSGGWDNVASGGGSTVSGGGNNTAGLDYDTVSGGRYNTAGGWGSTVSGGYLNVASGNGSGTVSGGYENRTSGWAATVSGGSLNTASGSLSTVSGGIENTALGQYSWAAGRRSSSTADGSFTWSDSQQVTTANDVADRTWFKNRGGFLVTGSTQPFTDGAFYVDGKGAAQISKRLTQAENTGITLTKADFGKTITVDSGSAQIINLPAITAADIGASITVVKLGAGKVTIKAAASTYIADSAAAGTLYNNAVTPPYASVTLRLVTSTRWMLISGYGSWITTN
;
A
#
# COMPACT_ATOMS: atom_id res chain seq x y z
N MET A 1 -32.15 -25.12 -82.45
CA MET A 1 -33.24 -25.25 -83.46
C MET A 1 -34.10 -23.99 -83.39
N ILE A 2 -34.71 -23.56 -84.51
CA ILE A 2 -36.04 -22.90 -84.59
C ILE A 2 -36.29 -21.83 -83.49
N SER A 3 -36.00 -20.53 -83.65
CA SER A 3 -36.34 -19.60 -84.77
C SER A 3 -37.85 -19.62 -85.07
N VAL A 4 -38.61 -18.53 -85.06
CA VAL A 4 -38.50 -17.41 -86.01
C VAL A 4 -39.16 -16.13 -85.43
N LEU A 5 -38.63 -14.98 -85.87
CA LEU A 5 -39.24 -13.64 -86.04
C LEU A 5 -40.73 -13.42 -85.71
N ALA A 6 -41.04 -12.19 -85.28
CA ALA A 6 -42.24 -11.50 -85.77
C ALA A 6 -41.83 -10.57 -86.93
N CYS A 7 -42.73 -10.35 -87.89
CA CYS A 7 -42.51 -9.46 -89.04
C CYS A 7 -43.73 -8.56 -89.21
N ARG A 8 -43.62 -7.59 -90.15
CA ARG A 8 -44.68 -6.77 -90.78
C ARG A 8 -45.12 -5.49 -90.02
N LEU A 9 -45.68 -4.47 -90.69
CA LEU A 9 -46.18 -4.39 -92.09
C LEU A 9 -45.95 -3.00 -92.74
N VAL A 10 -46.23 -2.89 -94.05
CA VAL A 10 -46.20 -1.67 -94.89
C VAL A 10 -47.39 -1.70 -95.88
N PRO A 11 -48.10 -0.57 -96.12
CA PRO A 11 -48.95 -0.34 -97.31
C PRO A 11 -48.42 0.82 -98.20
N GLY A 12 -48.86 1.10 -99.44
CA GLY A 12 -49.93 0.54 -100.30
C GLY A 12 -50.71 1.71 -100.97
N VAL A 13 -50.67 2.08 -102.27
CA VAL A 13 -50.44 1.47 -103.62
C VAL A 13 -51.75 1.14 -104.37
N LEU A 14 -51.91 1.64 -105.62
CA LEU A 14 -53.13 1.53 -106.46
C LEU A 14 -52.83 1.14 -107.94
N LEU A 15 -53.60 0.15 -108.46
CA LEU A 15 -54.25 -0.04 -109.80
C LEU A 15 -53.49 0.29 -111.13
N SER A 16 -53.62 -0.41 -112.27
CA SER A 16 -54.47 -1.53 -112.81
C SER A 16 -53.71 -2.22 -114.00
N GLY A 17 -54.15 -3.17 -114.85
CA GLY A 17 -55.43 -3.88 -115.17
C GLY A 17 -56.03 -3.47 -116.55
N ALA A 18 -56.59 -4.32 -117.44
CA ALA A 18 -56.64 -5.80 -117.63
C ALA A 18 -57.21 -6.15 -119.06
N ALA A 19 -57.00 -7.36 -119.61
CA ALA A 19 -57.64 -7.85 -120.89
C ALA A 19 -57.66 -9.40 -121.02
N VAL A 20 -58.68 -9.99 -121.71
CA VAL A 20 -58.90 -11.46 -121.89
C VAL A 20 -59.69 -11.76 -123.20
N PRO A 21 -59.69 -13.01 -123.74
CA PRO A 21 -60.86 -13.93 -123.64
C PRO A 21 -60.44 -15.44 -123.57
N ALA A 22 -61.24 -16.53 -123.70
CA ALA A 22 -62.64 -16.75 -124.12
C ALA A 22 -63.24 -18.11 -123.65
N LEU A 23 -64.58 -18.26 -123.80
CA LEU A 23 -65.38 -19.48 -124.05
C LEU A 23 -65.32 -20.74 -123.13
N ALA A 24 -66.33 -20.87 -122.27
CA ALA A 24 -67.20 -22.07 -122.14
C ALA A 24 -68.57 -21.66 -121.53
N GLN A 25 -69.66 -22.36 -121.86
CA GLN A 25 -71.03 -22.11 -121.36
C GLN A 25 -71.41 -23.24 -120.35
N THR A 26 -72.36 -23.09 -119.40
CA THR A 26 -73.74 -22.60 -119.51
C THR A 26 -74.27 -22.13 -118.14
N GLU A 27 -75.12 -21.09 -118.11
CA GLU A 27 -76.01 -20.61 -117.00
C GLU A 27 -75.40 -20.49 -115.57
N LEU A 28 -75.41 -19.33 -114.90
CA LEU A 28 -76.20 -18.11 -115.08
C LEU A 28 -75.46 -17.01 -115.88
N GLY A 29 -76.22 -16.10 -116.49
CA GLY A 29 -75.74 -15.01 -117.34
C GLY A 29 -75.56 -13.67 -116.59
N SER A 30 -75.09 -12.66 -117.31
CA SER A 30 -74.83 -11.31 -116.76
C SER A 30 -76.07 -10.40 -116.68
N GLU A 31 -77.21 -10.94 -116.19
CA GLU A 31 -78.44 -10.18 -115.90
C GLU A 31 -79.12 -10.65 -114.58
N ASP A 32 -78.33 -11.02 -113.58
CA ASP A 32 -78.81 -11.34 -112.21
C ASP A 32 -78.35 -10.27 -111.20
N ASP A 33 -79.04 -9.13 -111.16
CA ASP A 33 -79.10 -8.30 -109.95
C ASP A 33 -79.93 -9.03 -108.89
N LEU A 34 -79.45 -9.10 -107.65
CA LEU A 34 -80.13 -9.80 -106.53
C LEU A 34 -81.42 -9.06 -106.11
N THR A 35 -82.46 -9.23 -106.90
CA THR A 35 -83.73 -8.49 -106.78
C THR A 35 -84.70 -9.25 -105.89
N VAL A 36 -85.00 -8.70 -104.71
CA VAL A 36 -85.97 -9.27 -103.77
C VAL A 36 -87.39 -9.01 -104.29
N LEU A 37 -88.01 -10.02 -104.91
CA LEU A 37 -89.38 -9.92 -105.42
C LEU A 37 -90.42 -10.13 -104.30
N GLY A 38 -91.31 -9.14 -104.14
CA GLY A 38 -92.61 -9.34 -103.50
C GLY A 38 -93.56 -10.13 -104.40
N THR A 39 -94.66 -10.63 -103.83
CA THR A 39 -95.57 -11.63 -104.45
C THR A 39 -96.15 -11.25 -105.81
N ASP A 40 -96.22 -9.96 -106.14
CA ASP A 40 -96.94 -9.44 -107.30
C ASP A 40 -96.03 -8.73 -108.35
N GLY A 41 -94.71 -8.95 -108.26
CA GLY A 41 -93.87 -9.00 -109.47
C GLY A 41 -93.15 -7.74 -109.99
N THR A 42 -93.27 -6.57 -109.36
CA THR A 42 -92.33 -5.44 -109.56
C THR A 42 -92.02 -4.74 -108.24
N ALA A 43 -90.76 -4.32 -108.07
CA ALA A 43 -90.23 -3.87 -106.78
C ALA A 43 -89.60 -2.46 -106.85
N LEU A 44 -89.65 -1.77 -105.71
CA LEU A 44 -88.97 -0.50 -105.43
C LEU A 44 -88.10 -0.70 -104.18
N ASP A 45 -86.96 -0.02 -104.15
CA ASP A 45 -86.23 0.53 -102.99
C ASP A 45 -86.13 -0.31 -101.69
N PRO A 46 -84.94 -0.84 -101.36
CA PRO A 46 -84.67 -1.51 -100.09
C PRO A 46 -83.60 -0.80 -99.23
N ASP A 47 -84.03 -0.21 -98.09
CA ASP A 47 -83.24 -0.06 -96.86
C ASP A 47 -82.97 -1.44 -96.20
N VAL A 48 -82.52 -2.43 -96.99
CA VAL A 48 -82.28 -3.82 -96.52
C VAL A 48 -80.93 -3.91 -95.83
N GLU A 49 -80.97 -3.71 -94.52
CA GLU A 49 -79.85 -3.84 -93.60
C GLU A 49 -79.39 -5.31 -93.46
N ILE A 50 -78.32 -5.70 -94.15
CA ILE A 50 -77.73 -7.04 -94.04
C ILE A 50 -77.03 -7.20 -92.68
N LYS A 51 -77.78 -7.66 -91.68
CA LYS A 51 -77.27 -7.90 -90.32
C LYS A 51 -76.47 -9.20 -90.20
N GLY A 52 -75.16 -9.06 -90.43
CA GLY A 52 -74.13 -10.02 -90.03
C GLY A 52 -73.80 -11.06 -91.09
N PHE A 53 -72.53 -11.06 -91.52
CA PHE A 53 -71.94 -12.15 -92.30
C PHE A 53 -70.94 -12.91 -91.43
N THR A 54 -71.05 -14.24 -91.41
CA THR A 54 -70.10 -15.11 -90.70
C THR A 54 -69.18 -15.77 -91.71
N VAL A 55 -67.89 -15.42 -91.70
CA VAL A 55 -66.91 -15.99 -92.64
C VAL A 55 -66.47 -17.38 -92.14
N PHE A 56 -66.93 -18.43 -92.81
CA PHE A 56 -66.42 -19.80 -92.64
C PHE A 56 -65.66 -20.24 -93.89
N GLY A 57 -64.38 -20.61 -93.71
CA GLY A 57 -63.51 -21.12 -94.78
C GLY A 57 -62.04 -21.12 -94.34
N SER A 58 -61.38 -22.27 -94.15
CA SER A 58 -61.87 -23.65 -94.22
C SER A 58 -61.08 -24.59 -93.30
N THR A 59 -61.58 -25.81 -93.10
CA THR A 59 -60.91 -26.96 -92.44
C THR A 59 -60.61 -26.86 -90.92
N GLN A 60 -61.64 -26.61 -90.09
CA GLN A 60 -61.72 -27.22 -88.74
C GLN A 60 -63.17 -27.25 -88.22
N ASP A 61 -63.43 -28.07 -87.19
CA ASP A 61 -64.78 -28.38 -86.70
C ASP A 61 -65.51 -27.20 -86.04
N ALA A 62 -66.84 -27.27 -86.02
CA ALA A 62 -67.70 -26.19 -85.56
C ALA A 62 -67.58 -25.93 -84.03
N TYR A 63 -67.43 -24.66 -83.66
CA TYR A 63 -67.44 -24.22 -82.28
C TYR A 63 -68.86 -24.33 -81.69
N THR A 64 -69.06 -25.20 -80.70
CA THR A 64 -70.37 -25.51 -80.11
C THR A 64 -70.80 -24.57 -78.97
N GLY A 65 -70.02 -23.53 -78.66
CA GLY A 65 -70.38 -22.49 -77.69
C GLY A 65 -71.29 -21.43 -78.29
N ALA A 66 -72.60 -21.53 -78.05
CA ALA A 66 -73.55 -20.49 -78.47
C ALA A 66 -73.37 -19.20 -77.64
N VAL A 67 -73.30 -18.05 -78.32
CA VAL A 67 -73.36 -16.72 -77.69
C VAL A 67 -74.59 -15.99 -78.23
N VAL A 68 -75.54 -15.68 -77.35
CA VAL A 68 -76.74 -14.92 -77.67
C VAL A 68 -76.51 -13.46 -77.29
N GLY A 69 -76.32 -12.58 -78.28
CA GLY A 69 -76.21 -11.14 -78.08
C GLY A 69 -75.82 -10.40 -79.37
N PRO A 70 -76.47 -9.28 -79.73
CA PRO A 70 -76.14 -8.54 -80.94
C PRO A 70 -74.80 -7.81 -80.82
N GLY A 71 -74.01 -7.82 -81.90
CA GLY A 71 -72.80 -6.99 -82.06
C GLY A 71 -71.45 -7.66 -81.83
N GLY A 72 -71.39 -8.92 -81.40
CA GLY A 72 -70.13 -9.65 -81.21
C GLY A 72 -69.59 -10.27 -82.50
N VAL A 73 -68.38 -9.87 -82.93
CA VAL A 73 -67.65 -10.54 -84.03
C VAL A 73 -66.71 -11.60 -83.44
N VAL A 74 -67.00 -12.87 -83.67
CA VAL A 74 -66.16 -14.00 -83.25
C VAL A 74 -65.27 -14.44 -84.41
N VAL A 75 -63.97 -14.16 -84.33
CA VAL A 75 -62.97 -14.64 -85.31
C VAL A 75 -62.26 -15.85 -84.74
N ASN A 76 -62.63 -17.05 -85.20
CA ASN A 76 -61.98 -18.29 -84.80
C ASN A 76 -60.69 -18.52 -85.63
N GLY A 77 -59.70 -17.65 -85.45
CA GLY A 77 -58.48 -17.61 -86.26
C GLY A 77 -57.69 -16.31 -86.09
N VAL A 78 -56.85 -15.97 -87.07
CA VAL A 78 -56.02 -14.74 -87.03
C VAL A 78 -56.81 -13.54 -87.59
N LEU A 79 -57.23 -12.62 -86.72
CA LEU A 79 -57.76 -11.32 -87.14
C LEU A 79 -56.61 -10.37 -87.54
N ALA A 80 -56.46 -10.13 -88.83
CA ALA A 80 -55.51 -9.15 -89.37
C ALA A 80 -56.24 -7.88 -89.84
N VAL A 81 -56.25 -6.84 -89.00
CA VAL A 81 -56.77 -5.50 -89.37
C VAL A 81 -55.66 -4.65 -90.00
N SER A 82 -55.95 -4.03 -91.15
CA SER A 82 -54.97 -3.25 -91.93
C SER A 82 -54.79 -1.80 -91.46
N SER A 83 -55.70 -1.28 -90.63
CA SER A 83 -55.77 0.12 -90.18
C SER A 83 -55.97 0.28 -88.66
N GLY A 84 -55.74 -0.78 -87.89
CA GLY A 84 -55.93 -0.80 -86.43
C GLY A 84 -57.31 -1.31 -85.99
N ALA A 85 -57.45 -1.61 -84.70
CA ALA A 85 -58.70 -2.03 -84.07
C ALA A 85 -58.96 -1.21 -82.81
N TYR A 86 -60.17 -0.66 -82.68
CA TYR A 86 -60.57 0.18 -81.56
C TYR A 86 -61.42 -0.63 -80.57
N PHE A 87 -60.83 -1.01 -79.44
CA PHE A 87 -61.50 -1.79 -78.39
C PHE A 87 -62.05 -0.85 -77.31
N VAL A 88 -63.33 -1.00 -76.96
CA VAL A 88 -64.00 -0.22 -75.91
C VAL A 88 -64.46 -1.12 -74.77
N GLY A 89 -64.34 -0.63 -73.54
CA GLY A 89 -64.63 -1.41 -72.32
C GLY A 89 -63.48 -2.31 -71.88
N SER A 90 -63.75 -3.24 -70.97
CA SER A 90 -62.74 -4.12 -70.36
C SER A 90 -62.43 -5.34 -71.24
N SER A 91 -61.56 -5.18 -72.23
CA SER A 91 -61.10 -6.28 -73.10
C SER A 91 -59.99 -7.12 -72.44
N THR A 92 -60.21 -8.43 -72.28
CA THR A 92 -59.22 -9.38 -71.74
C THR A 92 -58.60 -10.24 -72.83
N PHE A 93 -57.28 -10.15 -73.02
CA PHE A 93 -56.51 -10.94 -73.99
C PHE A 93 -55.88 -12.19 -73.34
N THR A 94 -56.66 -13.26 -73.16
CA THR A 94 -56.13 -14.54 -72.67
C THR A 94 -55.32 -15.26 -73.75
N GLY A 95 -54.05 -15.55 -73.49
CA GLY A 95 -53.19 -16.36 -74.37
C GLY A 95 -52.49 -15.61 -75.51
N ALA A 96 -52.56 -14.27 -75.55
CA ALA A 96 -51.91 -13.46 -76.59
C ALA A 96 -50.37 -13.50 -76.47
N GLY A 97 -49.71 -14.36 -77.27
CA GLY A 97 -48.26 -14.55 -77.20
C GLY A 97 -47.40 -13.33 -77.61
N LYS A 98 -47.98 -12.37 -78.35
CA LYS A 98 -47.41 -11.05 -78.64
C LYS A 98 -48.56 -10.05 -78.80
N ILE A 99 -48.49 -8.91 -78.12
CA ILE A 99 -49.33 -7.73 -78.40
C ILE A 99 -48.42 -6.67 -79.03
N PHE A 100 -48.77 -6.18 -80.20
CA PHE A 100 -48.02 -5.13 -80.90
C PHE A 100 -48.69 -3.79 -80.63
N ILE A 101 -47.98 -2.92 -79.92
CA ILE A 101 -48.40 -1.56 -79.61
C ILE A 101 -47.32 -0.66 -80.20
N ASN A 102 -47.73 0.22 -81.12
CA ASN A 102 -46.83 0.91 -82.06
C ASN A 102 -46.84 2.44 -81.87
N ASP A 103 -47.46 2.94 -80.80
CA ASP A 103 -47.30 4.28 -80.26
C ASP A 103 -46.41 4.25 -79.00
N GLY A 104 -46.15 5.42 -78.42
CA GLY A 104 -45.12 5.62 -77.39
C GLY A 104 -43.80 6.11 -77.97
N SER A 105 -43.26 7.19 -77.41
CA SER A 105 -41.95 7.75 -77.81
C SER A 105 -40.78 6.92 -77.25
N PRO A 106 -39.59 6.96 -77.87
CA PRO A 106 -38.40 6.29 -77.32
C PRO A 106 -38.12 6.72 -75.88
N GLY A 107 -38.12 5.75 -74.96
CA GLY A 107 -38.00 5.99 -73.51
C GLY A 107 -39.32 6.00 -72.75
N GLN A 108 -40.46 5.72 -73.38
CA GLN A 108 -41.75 5.59 -72.69
C GLN A 108 -42.07 4.13 -72.31
N LEU A 109 -42.77 3.96 -71.19
CA LEU A 109 -43.32 2.70 -70.70
C LEU A 109 -44.85 2.79 -70.63
N LEU A 110 -45.52 1.70 -71.05
CA LEU A 110 -46.97 1.56 -70.94
C LEU A 110 -47.33 1.02 -69.56
N ARG A 111 -48.13 1.77 -68.81
CA ARG A 111 -48.60 1.42 -67.46
C ARG A 111 -50.11 1.51 -67.35
N ARG A 112 -50.67 1.02 -66.24
CA ARG A 112 -52.08 1.21 -65.90
C ARG A 112 -52.26 2.51 -65.12
N SER A 113 -53.13 3.40 -65.61
CA SER A 113 -53.51 4.63 -64.92
C SER A 113 -54.33 4.36 -63.66
N ALA A 114 -54.49 5.37 -62.80
CA ALA A 114 -55.38 5.29 -61.64
C ALA A 114 -56.86 5.08 -62.03
N ALA A 115 -57.26 5.48 -63.24
CA ALA A 115 -58.59 5.21 -63.81
C ALA A 115 -58.71 3.80 -64.44
N GLY A 116 -57.62 3.03 -64.46
CA GLY A 116 -57.59 1.65 -64.93
C GLY A 116 -57.34 1.46 -66.44
N SER A 117 -57.27 2.55 -67.21
CA SER A 117 -56.82 2.55 -68.61
C SER A 117 -55.32 2.26 -68.73
N LEU A 118 -54.83 1.97 -69.94
CA LEU A 118 -53.39 1.95 -70.22
C LEU A 118 -52.94 3.34 -70.70
N GLU A 119 -51.79 3.81 -70.20
CA GLU A 119 -51.21 5.13 -70.49
C GLU A 119 -49.69 5.00 -70.73
N TRP A 120 -49.16 5.77 -71.69
CA TRP A 120 -47.72 5.89 -71.92
C TRP A 120 -47.10 6.96 -71.01
N SER A 121 -45.90 6.70 -70.48
CA SER A 121 -45.19 7.65 -69.63
C SER A 121 -43.67 7.55 -69.77
N ASP A 122 -42.97 8.69 -69.70
CA ASP A 122 -41.51 8.74 -69.78
C ASP A 122 -40.87 7.98 -68.60
N ALA A 123 -40.00 7.00 -68.91
CA ALA A 123 -39.27 6.23 -67.91
C ALA A 123 -38.28 7.11 -67.12
N SER A 124 -37.82 8.23 -67.69
CA SER A 124 -36.99 9.22 -66.99
C SER A 124 -37.72 10.00 -65.90
N ALA A 125 -39.05 10.04 -65.94
CA ALA A 125 -39.89 10.62 -64.87
C ALA A 125 -40.24 9.60 -63.76
N LEU A 126 -39.78 8.36 -63.90
CA LEU A 126 -39.96 7.26 -62.96
C LEU A 126 -38.61 6.84 -62.39
N GLY A 127 -38.25 7.39 -61.23
CA GLY A 127 -37.09 6.91 -60.47
C GLY A 127 -37.21 5.41 -60.17
N ASP A 128 -36.09 4.71 -60.13
CA ASP A 128 -36.00 3.25 -60.03
C ASP A 128 -36.31 2.74 -58.61
N ASN A 129 -37.57 2.88 -58.20
CA ASN A 129 -38.07 2.21 -57.00
C ASN A 129 -38.13 0.70 -57.23
N LEU A 130 -37.03 0.03 -56.90
CA LEU A 130 -36.86 -1.42 -56.92
C LEU A 130 -37.89 -2.16 -56.04
N GLY A 131 -38.52 -1.47 -55.08
CA GLY A 131 -39.42 -2.06 -54.09
C GLY A 131 -38.72 -3.01 -53.13
N ASP A 132 -39.50 -3.85 -52.45
CA ASP A 132 -38.99 -4.90 -51.54
C ASP A 132 -38.39 -6.08 -52.33
N HIS A 133 -37.23 -5.85 -52.96
CA HIS A 133 -36.60 -6.78 -53.89
C HIS A 133 -35.49 -7.62 -53.25
N THR A 134 -35.77 -8.89 -53.00
CA THR A 134 -34.75 -9.90 -52.63
C THR A 134 -34.01 -10.40 -53.85
N ALA A 135 -32.80 -9.89 -54.10
CA ALA A 135 -31.95 -10.34 -55.19
C ALA A 135 -31.38 -11.75 -54.94
N SER A 136 -31.82 -12.75 -55.71
CA SER A 136 -31.31 -14.14 -55.63
C SER A 136 -29.98 -14.35 -56.38
N THR A 137 -29.46 -13.32 -57.03
CA THR A 137 -28.19 -13.28 -57.75
C THR A 137 -27.50 -11.91 -57.55
N GLN A 138 -26.27 -11.76 -58.02
CA GLN A 138 -25.51 -10.50 -57.86
C GLN A 138 -26.16 -9.34 -58.64
N LEU A 139 -26.65 -8.34 -57.92
CA LEU A 139 -27.09 -7.06 -58.49
C LEU A 139 -25.88 -6.24 -58.97
N ASN A 140 -25.83 -5.89 -60.25
CA ASN A 140 -24.71 -5.14 -60.85
C ASN A 140 -25.05 -3.64 -60.97
N MET A 141 -24.56 -2.84 -60.03
CA MET A 141 -24.77 -1.39 -59.98
C MET A 141 -23.58 -0.58 -60.56
N GLY A 142 -22.78 -1.14 -61.46
CA GLY A 142 -21.50 -0.55 -61.90
C GLY A 142 -21.55 0.90 -62.43
N ASN A 143 -22.71 1.39 -62.89
CA ASN A 143 -22.94 2.76 -63.36
C ASN A 143 -23.94 3.57 -62.49
N TYR A 144 -24.47 2.99 -61.42
CA TYR A 144 -25.56 3.57 -60.61
C TYR A 144 -25.13 3.68 -59.14
N ALA A 145 -24.93 4.91 -58.65
CA ALA A 145 -24.59 5.15 -57.26
C ALA A 145 -25.85 5.26 -56.37
N ILE A 146 -25.76 4.80 -55.13
CA ILE A 146 -26.80 5.04 -54.12
C ILE A 146 -26.62 6.47 -53.60
N PHE A 147 -27.34 7.43 -54.21
CA PHE A 147 -27.22 8.85 -53.86
C PHE A 147 -27.94 9.24 -52.57
N SER A 148 -28.93 8.46 -52.13
CA SER A 148 -29.63 8.66 -50.85
C SER A 148 -30.25 7.37 -50.34
N SER A 149 -30.01 7.05 -49.07
CA SER A 149 -30.58 5.92 -48.33
C SER A 149 -30.72 6.31 -46.85
N SER A 150 -31.79 5.93 -46.16
CA SER A 150 -31.83 6.04 -44.69
C SER A 150 -30.85 5.07 -44.05
N ASP A 151 -30.86 3.82 -44.55
CA ASP A 151 -30.11 2.70 -44.03
C ASP A 151 -29.60 1.82 -45.19
N ILE A 152 -28.43 1.21 -45.04
CA ILE A 152 -27.92 0.17 -45.96
C ILE A 152 -27.47 -1.02 -45.11
N THR A 153 -28.28 -2.08 -45.08
CA THR A 153 -27.91 -3.34 -44.41
C THR A 153 -27.17 -4.26 -45.40
N ALA A 154 -25.84 -4.20 -45.39
CA ALA A 154 -24.99 -5.07 -46.20
C ALA A 154 -23.92 -5.74 -45.31
N ALA A 155 -23.76 -7.06 -45.44
CA ALA A 155 -22.72 -7.79 -44.69
C ALA A 155 -21.30 -7.33 -45.07
N ARG A 156 -21.08 -7.02 -46.36
CA ARG A 156 -19.84 -6.46 -46.89
C ARG A 156 -20.14 -5.52 -48.06
N TYR A 157 -19.64 -4.29 -47.98
CA TYR A 157 -19.39 -3.45 -49.14
C TYR A 157 -18.01 -3.79 -49.70
N GLN A 158 -17.92 -4.12 -51.00
CA GLN A 158 -16.68 -4.57 -51.63
C GLN A 158 -16.42 -3.85 -52.95
N ILE A 159 -15.15 -3.58 -53.25
CA ILE A 159 -14.68 -3.05 -54.54
C ILE A 159 -13.62 -4.02 -55.07
N ASN A 160 -13.77 -4.49 -56.31
CA ASN A 160 -12.89 -5.47 -56.96
C ASN A 160 -12.60 -6.71 -56.07
N GLY A 161 -13.65 -7.24 -55.40
CA GLY A 161 -13.56 -8.38 -54.48
C GLY A 161 -12.93 -8.09 -53.11
N SER A 162 -12.30 -6.93 -52.93
CA SER A 162 -11.75 -6.50 -51.64
C SER A 162 -12.85 -5.91 -50.75
N THR A 163 -12.93 -6.34 -49.50
CA THR A 163 -13.74 -5.65 -48.47
C THR A 163 -13.33 -4.18 -48.35
N VAL A 164 -14.30 -3.28 -48.30
CA VAL A 164 -14.09 -1.84 -48.09
C VAL A 164 -14.77 -1.37 -46.81
N LEU A 165 -15.96 -1.90 -46.51
CA LEU A 165 -16.63 -1.80 -45.20
C LEU A 165 -17.40 -3.10 -44.94
N ALA A 166 -17.36 -3.65 -43.73
CA ALA A 166 -18.09 -4.88 -43.38
C ALA A 166 -18.38 -5.00 -41.89
N ILE A 167 -19.53 -5.60 -41.57
CA ILE A 167 -19.76 -6.21 -40.25
C ILE A 167 -19.14 -7.61 -40.30
N LEU A 168 -18.24 -7.89 -39.36
CA LEU A 168 -17.49 -9.14 -39.33
C LEU A 168 -18.27 -10.25 -38.61
N PRO A 169 -17.96 -11.54 -38.85
CA PRO A 169 -18.48 -12.63 -38.02
C PRO A 169 -17.98 -12.47 -36.58
N GLY A 170 -18.90 -12.51 -35.62
CA GLY A 170 -18.64 -12.15 -34.21
C GLY A 170 -19.57 -11.01 -33.77
N SER A 171 -19.89 -10.95 -32.48
CA SER A 171 -20.76 -9.90 -31.93
C SER A 171 -20.07 -8.54 -31.99
N GLY A 172 -20.67 -7.55 -32.65
CA GLY A 172 -20.21 -6.15 -32.63
C GLY A 172 -18.89 -5.85 -33.36
N SER A 173 -18.39 -6.74 -34.22
CA SER A 173 -17.10 -6.57 -34.92
C SER A 173 -17.24 -5.85 -36.28
N LEU A 174 -16.32 -4.93 -36.60
CA LEU A 174 -16.33 -4.03 -37.75
C LEU A 174 -14.98 -4.04 -38.50
N ALA A 175 -15.02 -4.06 -39.83
CA ALA A 175 -13.84 -3.87 -40.70
C ALA A 175 -14.04 -2.76 -41.74
N ALA A 176 -12.98 -2.01 -41.99
CA ALA A 176 -12.85 -1.08 -43.11
C ALA A 176 -11.50 -1.28 -43.84
N GLY A 177 -11.54 -1.34 -45.17
CA GLY A 177 -10.38 -1.45 -46.05
C GLY A 177 -10.00 -2.88 -46.50
N PRO A 178 -9.22 -3.02 -47.61
CA PRO A 178 -8.96 -4.30 -48.28
C PRO A 178 -8.41 -5.39 -47.36
N ASN A 179 -9.01 -6.59 -47.40
CA ASN A 179 -8.62 -7.77 -46.62
C ASN A 179 -8.60 -7.58 -45.09
N SER A 180 -9.12 -6.45 -44.57
CA SER A 180 -9.29 -6.18 -43.15
C SER A 180 -10.24 -7.19 -42.51
N GLY A 181 -9.87 -7.75 -41.36
CA GLY A 181 -10.64 -8.74 -40.62
C GLY A 181 -10.95 -10.05 -41.36
N GLY A 182 -10.15 -10.40 -42.39
CA GLY A 182 -10.47 -11.47 -43.34
C GLY A 182 -10.85 -12.84 -42.73
N SER A 183 -10.29 -13.18 -41.57
CA SER A 183 -10.52 -14.46 -40.88
C SER A 183 -11.46 -14.37 -39.66
N ASN A 184 -11.92 -13.17 -39.30
CA ASN A 184 -12.47 -12.84 -37.97
C ASN A 184 -13.63 -13.74 -37.52
N ARG A 185 -13.54 -14.25 -36.29
CA ARG A 185 -14.66 -14.90 -35.57
C ARG A 185 -14.82 -14.41 -34.11
N GLY A 186 -13.91 -13.56 -33.63
CA GLY A 186 -13.97 -12.93 -32.30
C GLY A 186 -14.86 -11.68 -32.25
N ASN A 187 -15.21 -11.28 -31.04
CA ASN A 187 -16.20 -10.23 -30.76
C ASN A 187 -15.55 -8.85 -30.61
N TYR A 188 -16.34 -7.79 -30.77
CA TYR A 188 -16.02 -6.39 -30.45
C TYR A 188 -14.72 -5.85 -31.08
N ASN A 189 -14.28 -6.42 -32.20
CA ASN A 189 -13.07 -6.00 -32.89
C ASN A 189 -13.36 -4.87 -33.89
N ILE A 190 -12.49 -3.85 -33.94
CA ILE A 190 -12.56 -2.75 -34.91
C ILE A 190 -11.26 -2.72 -35.73
N PHE A 191 -11.33 -3.02 -37.02
CA PHE A 191 -10.17 -3.07 -37.91
C PHE A 191 -10.29 -2.05 -39.05
N VAL A 192 -9.29 -1.17 -39.23
CA VAL A 192 -9.32 -0.05 -40.19
C VAL A 192 -7.98 0.02 -40.93
N GLY A 193 -7.96 -0.40 -42.20
CA GLY A 193 -6.77 -0.34 -43.05
C GLY A 193 -6.51 -1.64 -43.81
N SER A 194 -5.78 -1.54 -44.92
CA SER A 194 -5.49 -2.70 -45.77
C SER A 194 -4.69 -3.76 -44.99
N GLY A 195 -5.27 -4.95 -44.84
CA GLY A 195 -4.73 -6.07 -44.08
C GLY A 195 -4.80 -5.95 -42.54
N ALA A 196 -5.52 -4.96 -41.98
CA ALA A 196 -5.65 -4.85 -40.53
C ALA A 196 -6.40 -6.07 -39.95
N GLY A 197 -5.83 -6.73 -38.91
CA GLY A 197 -6.44 -7.91 -38.27
C GLY A 197 -6.72 -9.11 -39.19
N HIS A 198 -5.99 -9.24 -40.30
CA HIS A 198 -6.31 -10.20 -41.38
C HIS A 198 -6.46 -11.66 -40.90
N SER A 199 -5.52 -12.12 -40.08
CA SER A 199 -5.46 -13.51 -39.59
C SER A 199 -6.33 -13.79 -38.36
N ASN A 200 -7.02 -12.78 -37.80
CA ASN A 200 -7.69 -12.92 -36.50
C ASN A 200 -8.73 -14.04 -36.53
N THR A 201 -8.62 -15.03 -35.64
CA THR A 201 -9.56 -16.17 -35.61
C THR A 201 -10.41 -16.17 -34.34
N THR A 202 -9.81 -16.06 -33.16
CA THR A 202 -10.53 -16.06 -31.86
C THR A 202 -10.40 -14.76 -31.08
N GLY A 203 -9.39 -13.94 -31.38
CA GLY A 203 -9.09 -12.73 -30.62
C GLY A 203 -10.26 -11.73 -30.60
N SER A 204 -10.58 -11.15 -29.46
CA SER A 204 -11.72 -10.24 -29.23
C SER A 204 -11.29 -8.90 -28.62
N ASP A 205 -12.15 -7.89 -28.72
CA ASP A 205 -11.98 -6.57 -28.11
C ASP A 205 -10.72 -5.81 -28.59
N ASN A 206 -10.28 -6.05 -29.83
CA ASN A 206 -9.09 -5.42 -30.43
C ASN A 206 -9.43 -4.21 -31.34
N LEU A 207 -8.61 -3.18 -31.33
CA LEU A 207 -8.67 -2.01 -32.23
C LEU A 207 -7.39 -1.92 -33.08
N PHE A 208 -7.46 -2.27 -34.37
CA PHE A 208 -6.32 -2.25 -35.29
C PHE A 208 -6.52 -1.22 -36.41
N ALA A 209 -5.85 -0.07 -36.33
CA ALA A 209 -5.91 1.00 -37.32
C ALA A 209 -4.55 1.22 -38.02
N GLY A 210 -4.44 0.81 -39.28
CA GLY A 210 -3.24 1.00 -40.10
C GLY A 210 -3.02 -0.10 -41.14
N TYR A 211 -2.19 0.16 -42.14
CA TYR A 211 -1.74 -0.86 -43.09
C TYR A 211 -1.06 -2.01 -42.34
N LYS A 212 -1.60 -3.24 -42.46
CA LYS A 212 -1.15 -4.45 -41.77
C LYS A 212 -1.03 -4.38 -40.24
N SER A 213 -1.69 -3.44 -39.56
CA SER A 213 -1.67 -3.45 -38.09
C SER A 213 -2.39 -4.70 -37.56
N GLY A 214 -1.74 -5.43 -36.64
CA GLY A 214 -2.23 -6.72 -36.14
C GLY A 214 -2.42 -7.82 -37.19
N TYR A 215 -1.73 -7.76 -38.35
CA TYR A 215 -1.95 -8.66 -39.49
C TYR A 215 -1.96 -10.16 -39.12
N ALA A 216 -1.03 -10.60 -38.28
CA ALA A 216 -0.87 -12.00 -37.89
C ALA A 216 -1.67 -12.41 -36.64
N ASN A 217 -2.48 -11.53 -36.02
CA ASN A 217 -3.22 -11.86 -34.79
C ASN A 217 -4.02 -13.14 -35.01
N ILE A 218 -3.91 -14.12 -34.12
CA ILE A 218 -4.68 -15.37 -34.19
C ILE A 218 -5.72 -15.37 -33.07
N GLY A 219 -5.27 -15.10 -31.85
CA GLY A 219 -6.06 -15.19 -30.62
C GLY A 219 -5.62 -14.25 -29.51
N GLY A 220 -4.94 -13.13 -29.83
CA GLY A 220 -4.68 -12.07 -28.86
C GLY A 220 -5.92 -11.20 -28.64
N ASP A 221 -6.25 -10.92 -27.38
CA ASP A 221 -7.41 -10.10 -26.96
C ASP A 221 -6.97 -8.70 -26.47
N TYR A 222 -7.89 -7.73 -26.46
CA TYR A 222 -7.72 -6.39 -25.86
C TYR A 222 -6.53 -5.55 -26.38
N ASN A 223 -6.06 -5.78 -27.60
CA ASN A 223 -4.94 -5.03 -28.18
C ASN A 223 -5.39 -3.78 -28.96
N VAL A 224 -4.61 -2.71 -28.92
CA VAL A 224 -4.86 -1.45 -29.64
C VAL A 224 -3.62 -1.09 -30.49
N PHE A 225 -3.66 -1.34 -31.79
CA PHE A 225 -2.53 -1.11 -32.71
C PHE A 225 -2.84 0.01 -33.71
N LEU A 226 -2.20 1.16 -33.55
CA LEU A 226 -2.42 2.39 -34.31
C LEU A 226 -1.16 2.76 -35.11
N GLY A 227 -1.08 2.32 -36.36
CA GLY A 227 0.03 2.67 -37.27
C GLY A 227 0.33 1.61 -38.33
N ALA A 228 1.13 1.99 -39.33
CA ALA A 228 1.55 1.07 -40.39
C ALA A 228 2.50 0.00 -39.81
N ASN A 229 2.16 -1.27 -40.02
CA ASN A 229 2.85 -2.45 -39.51
C ASN A 229 2.94 -2.55 -37.95
N ALA A 230 2.12 -1.81 -37.21
CA ALA A 230 2.07 -1.93 -35.74
C ALA A 230 1.57 -3.33 -35.32
N GLY A 231 2.33 -4.04 -34.48
CA GLY A 231 1.99 -5.39 -34.03
C GLY A 231 1.84 -6.44 -35.15
N THR A 232 2.50 -6.26 -36.30
CA THR A 232 2.31 -7.12 -37.50
C THR A 232 2.41 -8.61 -37.20
N ALA A 233 3.39 -9.02 -36.40
CA ALA A 233 3.66 -10.43 -36.08
C ALA A 233 2.92 -10.98 -34.86
N ASN A 234 2.07 -10.18 -34.19
CA ASN A 234 1.39 -10.60 -32.96
C ASN A 234 0.55 -11.82 -33.26
N ALA A 235 0.73 -12.93 -32.54
CA ALA A 235 -0.04 -14.16 -32.75
C ALA A 235 -1.04 -14.36 -31.60
N THR A 236 -0.55 -14.27 -30.36
CA THR A 236 -1.34 -14.54 -29.13
C THR A 236 -1.13 -13.51 -28.02
N GLY A 237 -0.29 -12.49 -28.24
CA GLY A 237 -0.09 -11.41 -27.25
C GLY A 237 -1.38 -10.62 -27.02
N GLY A 238 -1.72 -10.34 -25.76
CA GLY A 238 -2.95 -9.63 -25.38
C GLY A 238 -2.70 -8.36 -24.56
N GLY A 239 -3.67 -7.45 -24.56
CA GLY A 239 -3.65 -6.22 -23.75
C GLY A 239 -2.57 -5.20 -24.13
N ASN A 240 -2.02 -5.27 -25.35
CA ASN A 240 -0.94 -4.39 -25.79
C ASN A 240 -1.46 -3.11 -26.49
N PHE A 241 -0.86 -1.95 -26.24
CA PHE A 241 -1.09 -0.70 -26.98
C PHE A 241 0.14 -0.35 -27.83
N PHE A 242 0.05 -0.41 -29.17
CA PHE A 242 1.16 -0.07 -30.08
C PHE A 242 0.79 1.11 -30.99
N GLY A 243 1.25 2.32 -30.68
CA GLY A 243 0.99 3.55 -31.43
C GLY A 243 2.20 4.06 -32.20
N GLY A 244 2.38 3.66 -33.47
CA GLY A 244 3.47 4.12 -34.31
C GLY A 244 3.71 3.26 -35.56
N ASN A 245 4.61 3.70 -36.43
CA ASN A 245 5.09 2.86 -37.53
C ASN A 245 5.98 1.75 -36.94
N GLN A 246 5.72 0.48 -37.28
CA GLN A 246 6.47 -0.68 -36.78
C GLN A 246 6.56 -0.81 -35.24
N ALA A 247 5.71 -0.12 -34.48
CA ALA A 247 5.61 -0.29 -33.04
C ALA A 247 5.24 -1.76 -32.71
N GLY A 248 6.07 -2.46 -31.94
CA GLY A 248 5.91 -3.88 -31.64
C GLY A 248 5.91 -4.80 -32.87
N TYR A 249 6.58 -4.42 -33.97
CA TYR A 249 6.51 -5.11 -35.27
C TYR A 249 6.67 -6.63 -35.20
N ARG A 250 7.62 -7.12 -34.40
CA ARG A 250 7.90 -8.56 -34.21
C ARG A 250 7.32 -9.19 -32.94
N ASN A 251 6.50 -8.48 -32.15
CA ASN A 251 5.85 -9.07 -30.97
C ASN A 251 5.08 -10.31 -31.43
N THR A 252 5.32 -11.49 -30.83
CA THR A 252 4.60 -12.73 -31.18
C THR A 252 3.68 -13.18 -30.06
N GLY A 253 4.16 -13.12 -28.81
CA GLY A 253 3.43 -13.53 -27.62
C GLY A 253 3.48 -12.56 -26.44
N GLY A 254 4.26 -11.46 -26.51
CA GLY A 254 4.33 -10.47 -25.43
C GLY A 254 2.98 -9.81 -25.14
N PHE A 255 2.68 -9.56 -23.85
CA PHE A 255 1.39 -9.06 -23.37
C PHE A 255 1.53 -7.83 -22.45
N ALA A 256 0.45 -7.06 -22.31
CA ALA A 256 0.37 -5.87 -21.47
C ALA A 256 1.43 -4.76 -21.75
N ASN A 257 2.00 -4.72 -22.96
CA ASN A 257 3.01 -3.71 -23.33
C ASN A 257 2.39 -2.44 -23.92
N VAL A 258 3.00 -1.28 -23.68
CA VAL A 258 2.62 0.03 -24.25
C VAL A 258 3.79 0.60 -25.05
N PHE A 259 3.77 0.48 -26.38
CA PHE A 259 4.81 1.01 -27.28
C PHE A 259 4.26 2.18 -28.10
N ILE A 260 4.92 3.35 -28.05
CA ILE A 260 4.50 4.56 -28.74
C ILE A 260 5.70 5.20 -29.45
N GLY A 261 5.71 5.15 -30.78
CA GLY A 261 6.80 5.69 -31.59
C GLY A 261 7.16 4.85 -32.80
N ASP A 262 7.97 5.42 -33.69
CA ASP A 262 8.57 4.74 -34.84
C ASP A 262 9.57 3.67 -34.35
N ASN A 263 9.32 2.40 -34.69
CA ASN A 263 10.08 1.23 -34.21
C ASN A 263 10.14 1.04 -32.67
N ALA A 264 9.22 1.63 -31.90
CA ALA A 264 9.16 1.39 -30.45
C ALA A 264 8.90 -0.11 -30.15
N GLY A 265 9.80 -0.76 -29.41
CA GLY A 265 9.75 -2.20 -29.13
C GLY A 265 9.78 -3.10 -30.38
N GLY A 266 10.37 -2.64 -31.49
CA GLY A 266 10.23 -3.25 -32.82
C GLY A 266 10.56 -4.75 -32.91
N HIS A 267 11.53 -5.23 -32.12
CA HIS A 267 11.98 -6.64 -32.13
C HIS A 267 11.52 -7.48 -30.93
N ASN A 268 10.74 -6.94 -29.98
CA ASN A 268 10.25 -7.73 -28.84
C ASN A 268 9.54 -8.98 -29.37
N LEU A 269 9.77 -10.15 -28.77
CA LEU A 269 9.10 -11.40 -29.16
C LEU A 269 8.08 -11.79 -28.09
N THR A 270 8.53 -11.87 -26.83
CA THR A 270 7.77 -12.46 -25.72
C THR A 270 7.77 -11.62 -24.43
N GLY A 271 8.49 -10.50 -24.39
CA GLY A 271 8.54 -9.62 -23.20
C GLY A 271 7.19 -8.98 -22.89
N TYR A 272 6.90 -8.78 -21.60
CA TYR A 272 5.59 -8.33 -21.11
C TYR A 272 5.68 -7.13 -20.15
N SER A 273 4.57 -6.42 -19.96
CA SER A 273 4.43 -5.27 -19.05
C SER A 273 5.43 -4.10 -19.30
N ASN A 274 5.99 -3.97 -20.50
CA ASN A 274 6.92 -2.89 -20.82
C ASN A 274 6.21 -1.61 -21.33
N VAL A 275 6.80 -0.44 -21.07
CA VAL A 275 6.31 0.87 -21.55
C VAL A 275 7.42 1.59 -22.32
N TYR A 276 7.36 1.60 -23.65
CA TYR A 276 8.37 2.23 -24.52
C TYR A 276 7.78 3.41 -25.29
N ILE A 277 8.23 4.63 -25.01
CA ILE A 277 7.69 5.88 -25.58
C ILE A 277 8.82 6.69 -26.22
N GLY A 278 8.96 6.57 -27.54
CA GLY A 278 9.95 7.26 -28.35
C GLY A 278 10.34 6.49 -29.60
N LYS A 279 10.93 7.19 -30.58
CA LYS A 279 11.49 6.55 -31.77
C LYS A 279 12.70 5.69 -31.36
N TYR A 280 12.73 4.43 -31.80
CA TYR A 280 13.71 3.40 -31.41
C TYR A 280 13.79 3.08 -29.91
N ALA A 281 12.81 3.46 -29.09
CA ALA A 281 12.77 3.07 -27.67
C ALA A 281 12.63 1.54 -27.56
N GLY A 282 13.63 0.87 -26.96
CA GLY A 282 13.69 -0.59 -26.82
C GLY A 282 13.66 -1.39 -28.13
N ASP A 283 14.13 -0.84 -29.27
CA ASP A 283 13.95 -1.48 -30.58
C ASP A 283 14.49 -2.91 -30.67
N THR A 284 15.67 -3.22 -30.10
CA THR A 284 16.26 -4.57 -30.18
C THR A 284 15.99 -5.46 -28.96
N ASN A 285 15.03 -5.12 -28.09
CA ASN A 285 14.60 -6.05 -27.04
C ASN A 285 14.05 -7.33 -27.68
N THR A 286 14.33 -8.49 -27.09
CA THR A 286 13.84 -9.79 -27.59
C THR A 286 12.89 -10.48 -26.62
N ALA A 287 13.08 -10.34 -25.31
CA ALA A 287 12.31 -11.09 -24.32
C ALA A 287 12.12 -10.41 -22.96
N SER A 288 12.72 -9.24 -22.69
CA SER A 288 12.74 -8.66 -21.34
C SER A 288 11.44 -7.93 -20.98
N SER A 289 11.17 -7.83 -19.68
CA SER A 289 9.86 -7.48 -19.13
C SER A 289 9.91 -6.41 -18.03
N ASN A 290 8.76 -5.79 -17.75
CA ASN A 290 8.57 -4.74 -16.72
C ASN A 290 9.35 -3.42 -16.93
N ASN A 291 9.95 -3.18 -18.10
CA ASN A 291 10.82 -2.01 -18.31
C ASN A 291 10.06 -0.76 -18.78
N ILE A 292 10.50 0.43 -18.36
CA ILE A 292 9.94 1.74 -18.76
C ILE A 292 11.01 2.56 -19.50
N TYR A 293 10.96 2.62 -20.84
CA TYR A 293 11.91 3.38 -21.66
C TYR A 293 11.23 4.58 -22.32
N ILE A 294 11.68 5.81 -22.05
CA ILE A 294 11.03 7.04 -22.56
C ILE A 294 12.08 7.98 -23.14
N GLY A 295 12.09 8.14 -24.46
CA GLY A 295 13.02 8.98 -25.21
C GLY A 295 13.44 8.39 -26.55
N PHE A 296 14.12 9.18 -27.37
CA PHE A 296 14.71 8.70 -28.63
C PHE A 296 15.85 7.73 -28.31
N GLY A 297 15.78 6.50 -28.83
CA GLY A 297 16.80 5.46 -28.62
C GLY A 297 16.92 4.93 -27.18
N ALA A 298 16.02 5.30 -26.27
CA ALA A 298 16.10 4.89 -24.86
C ALA A 298 16.06 3.36 -24.72
N GLY A 299 17.08 2.78 -24.07
CA GLY A 299 17.23 1.33 -23.90
C GLY A 299 17.35 0.54 -25.22
N GLY A 300 17.69 1.20 -26.33
CA GLY A 300 17.51 0.67 -27.70
C GLY A 300 18.14 -0.68 -27.99
N TYR A 301 19.32 -0.98 -27.42
CA TYR A 301 20.07 -2.22 -27.64
C TYR A 301 20.01 -3.24 -26.49
N ASN A 302 19.23 -3.01 -25.42
CA ASN A 302 18.99 -4.04 -24.40
C ASN A 302 18.16 -5.19 -25.00
N LYS A 303 18.61 -6.44 -24.80
CA LYS A 303 17.94 -7.67 -25.29
C LYS A 303 17.27 -8.49 -24.19
N THR A 304 17.68 -8.33 -22.93
CA THR A 304 17.46 -9.30 -21.84
C THR A 304 17.14 -8.72 -20.47
N GLY A 305 17.62 -7.51 -20.12
CA GLY A 305 17.48 -6.94 -18.78
C GLY A 305 16.07 -6.45 -18.46
N ASN A 306 15.60 -6.71 -17.25
CA ASN A 306 14.23 -6.54 -16.77
C ASN A 306 14.12 -5.44 -15.71
N ASP A 307 12.88 -4.98 -15.46
CA ASP A 307 12.55 -4.07 -14.35
C ASP A 307 13.32 -2.72 -14.38
N ASN A 308 13.87 -2.34 -15.55
CA ASN A 308 14.65 -1.11 -15.75
C ASN A 308 13.78 0.12 -16.05
N ILE A 309 14.18 1.29 -15.55
CA ILE A 309 13.60 2.59 -15.87
C ILE A 309 14.64 3.42 -16.62
N VAL A 310 14.39 3.80 -17.88
CA VAL A 310 15.36 4.49 -18.75
C VAL A 310 14.73 5.71 -19.45
N LEU A 311 15.00 6.91 -18.96
CA LEU A 311 14.38 8.18 -19.40
C LEU A 311 15.42 9.14 -20.01
N GLY A 312 15.40 9.35 -21.33
CA GLY A 312 16.21 10.37 -21.99
C GLY A 312 16.53 10.09 -23.46
N TYR A 313 17.10 11.10 -24.13
CA TYR A 313 17.72 10.92 -25.45
C TYR A 313 18.96 10.02 -25.30
N GLU A 314 18.98 8.88 -26.01
CA GLU A 314 20.04 7.86 -25.98
C GLU A 314 20.49 7.42 -24.57
N ALA A 315 19.59 7.51 -23.58
CA ALA A 315 19.77 6.96 -22.25
C ALA A 315 19.81 5.42 -22.31
N GLY A 316 20.82 4.80 -21.67
CA GLY A 316 21.01 3.34 -21.65
C GLY A 316 21.04 2.69 -23.04
N ALA A 317 21.37 3.44 -24.10
CA ALA A 317 20.99 3.07 -25.46
C ALA A 317 21.79 1.90 -26.02
N TRP A 318 23.11 1.91 -25.87
CA TRP A 318 24.05 1.04 -26.59
C TRP A 318 24.53 -0.18 -25.77
N GLY A 319 24.25 -0.19 -24.46
CA GLY A 319 24.54 -1.29 -23.55
C GLY A 319 23.43 -2.36 -23.52
N ASN A 320 23.81 -3.61 -23.29
CA ASN A 320 22.84 -4.67 -22.98
C ASN A 320 22.55 -4.67 -21.47
N LEU A 321 21.75 -3.70 -21.01
CA LEU A 321 21.41 -3.47 -19.60
C LEU A 321 21.11 -4.79 -18.86
N GLY A 322 21.58 -4.89 -17.61
CA GLY A 322 21.15 -5.91 -16.67
C GLY A 322 19.75 -5.62 -16.14
N ASP A 323 19.45 -6.15 -14.96
CA ASP A 323 18.17 -5.96 -14.27
C ASP A 323 18.25 -4.77 -13.28
N ASP A 324 17.10 -4.23 -12.87
CA ASP A 324 16.99 -3.26 -11.76
C ASP A 324 17.78 -1.93 -11.92
N ASN A 325 18.00 -1.43 -13.15
CA ASN A 325 18.66 -0.13 -13.37
C ASN A 325 17.67 1.04 -13.49
N VAL A 326 18.03 2.21 -12.94
CA VAL A 326 17.29 3.48 -13.07
C VAL A 326 18.19 4.52 -13.73
N ILE A 327 18.01 4.76 -15.03
CA ILE A 327 18.88 5.61 -15.87
C ILE A 327 18.10 6.81 -16.41
N ILE A 328 18.44 8.04 -16.00
CA ILE A 328 17.68 9.26 -16.32
C ILE A 328 18.61 10.39 -16.77
N GLY A 329 18.49 10.82 -18.03
CA GLY A 329 19.24 11.94 -18.61
C GLY A 329 19.72 11.68 -20.05
N ARG A 330 20.08 12.74 -20.78
CA ARG A 330 20.67 12.58 -22.13
C ARG A 330 21.98 11.79 -22.03
N GLU A 331 22.06 10.69 -22.76
CA GLU A 331 23.21 9.76 -22.83
C GLU A 331 23.69 9.28 -21.45
N ALA A 332 22.79 9.24 -20.47
CA ALA A 332 23.03 8.63 -19.17
C ALA A 332 23.26 7.11 -19.33
N GLY A 333 24.27 6.56 -18.66
CA GLY A 333 24.52 5.11 -18.55
C GLY A 333 24.62 4.37 -19.89
N SER A 334 25.02 5.04 -20.97
CA SER A 334 24.69 4.58 -22.32
C SER A 334 25.38 3.27 -22.75
N LEU A 335 26.45 2.86 -22.06
CA LEU A 335 27.14 1.57 -22.28
C LEU A 335 26.83 0.48 -21.23
N ILE A 336 25.98 0.74 -20.23
CA ILE A 336 25.77 -0.17 -19.08
C ILE A 336 25.21 -1.53 -19.52
N SER A 337 25.79 -2.61 -18.97
CA SER A 337 25.34 -4.00 -19.13
C SER A 337 25.33 -4.79 -17.81
N SER A 338 25.45 -4.09 -16.69
CA SER A 338 25.33 -4.58 -15.32
C SER A 338 23.93 -4.29 -14.74
N SER A 339 23.65 -4.84 -13.57
CA SER A 339 22.41 -4.63 -12.81
C SER A 339 22.57 -3.59 -11.69
N GLU A 340 21.45 -3.18 -11.08
CA GLU A 340 21.36 -2.40 -9.83
C GLU A 340 21.91 -0.94 -9.89
N ASN A 341 22.11 -0.35 -11.08
CA ASN A 341 22.66 1.01 -11.17
C ASN A 341 21.57 2.09 -11.17
N THR A 342 21.66 3.06 -10.25
CA THR A 342 20.94 4.34 -10.34
C THR A 342 21.86 5.39 -10.98
N VAL A 343 21.48 5.93 -12.13
CA VAL A 343 22.28 6.88 -12.93
C VAL A 343 21.41 8.05 -13.38
N ILE A 344 21.54 9.22 -12.74
CA ILE A 344 20.69 10.39 -12.97
C ILE A 344 21.56 11.59 -13.35
N GLY A 345 21.64 11.91 -14.64
CA GLY A 345 22.36 13.10 -15.12
C GLY A 345 22.78 13.04 -16.59
N HIS A 346 23.01 14.22 -17.16
CA HIS A 346 23.52 14.37 -18.53
C HIS A 346 24.94 13.79 -18.66
N HIS A 347 25.14 12.80 -19.54
CA HIS A 347 26.34 11.95 -19.62
C HIS A 347 26.80 11.34 -18.28
N ALA A 348 25.90 11.13 -17.31
CA ALA A 348 26.24 10.42 -16.08
C ALA A 348 26.59 8.96 -16.41
N ALA A 349 27.68 8.41 -15.85
CA ALA A 349 28.18 7.06 -16.12
C ALA A 349 28.28 6.66 -17.61
N LEU A 350 28.59 7.62 -18.51
CA LEU A 350 28.51 7.43 -19.96
C LEU A 350 29.28 6.20 -20.47
N PHE A 351 30.53 6.02 -20.03
CA PHE A 351 31.42 4.98 -20.54
C PHE A 351 31.48 3.70 -19.68
N THR A 352 30.74 3.64 -18.59
CA THR A 352 30.76 2.51 -17.64
C THR A 352 30.01 1.31 -18.23
N SER A 353 30.70 0.21 -18.49
CA SER A 353 30.13 -0.90 -19.27
C SER A 353 29.58 -2.08 -18.45
N ALA A 354 30.23 -2.49 -17.37
CA ALA A 354 29.96 -3.79 -16.71
C ALA A 354 30.05 -3.79 -15.17
N GLY A 355 30.30 -2.64 -14.53
CA GLY A 355 30.28 -2.53 -13.06
C GLY A 355 28.87 -2.24 -12.55
N GLY A 356 28.38 -3.02 -11.57
CA GLY A 356 27.02 -2.91 -11.03
C GLY A 356 26.91 -2.13 -9.72
N SER A 357 25.69 -2.02 -9.22
CA SER A 357 25.35 -1.50 -7.88
C SER A 357 25.85 -0.06 -7.61
N ASN A 358 25.98 0.77 -8.66
CA ASN A 358 26.42 2.16 -8.52
C ASN A 358 25.24 3.13 -8.34
N THR A 359 25.42 4.16 -7.52
CA THR A 359 24.55 5.35 -7.46
C THR A 359 25.31 6.55 -8.01
N VAL A 360 24.88 7.11 -9.15
CA VAL A 360 25.56 8.18 -9.88
C VAL A 360 24.57 9.30 -10.18
N VAL A 361 24.69 10.46 -9.54
CA VAL A 361 23.72 11.56 -9.61
C VAL A 361 24.42 12.89 -9.88
N GLY A 362 24.31 13.39 -11.10
CA GLY A 362 24.90 14.66 -11.54
C GLY A 362 25.36 14.63 -12.99
N ALA A 363 25.36 15.78 -13.67
CA ALA A 363 25.87 15.85 -15.04
C ALA A 363 27.38 15.57 -15.06
N TYR A 364 27.83 14.70 -15.96
CA TYR A 364 29.19 14.16 -16.04
C TYR A 364 29.70 13.44 -14.77
N ALA A 365 28.84 13.08 -13.81
CA ALA A 365 29.22 12.25 -12.69
C ALA A 365 29.62 10.84 -13.19
N GLY A 366 30.75 10.31 -12.73
CA GLY A 366 31.26 9.00 -13.15
C GLY A 366 31.51 8.86 -14.66
N TYR A 367 31.75 9.95 -15.38
CA TYR A 367 31.81 9.96 -16.85
C TYR A 367 32.73 8.87 -17.44
N GLY A 368 33.91 8.70 -16.82
CA GLY A 368 34.79 7.56 -17.00
C GLY A 368 35.54 7.51 -18.34
N ALA A 369 35.96 6.30 -18.72
CA ALA A 369 36.71 6.06 -19.95
C ALA A 369 36.24 4.77 -20.64
N ASN A 370 36.15 4.81 -21.98
CA ASN A 370 35.68 3.71 -22.80
C ASN A 370 36.53 2.43 -22.58
N GLY A 371 35.85 1.29 -22.40
CA GLY A 371 36.48 -0.02 -22.15
C GLY A 371 36.75 -0.35 -20.68
N TYR A 372 36.38 0.51 -19.74
CA TYR A 372 36.59 0.32 -18.30
C TYR A 372 35.27 0.28 -17.51
N SER A 373 35.34 -0.02 -16.21
CA SER A 373 34.18 -0.18 -15.32
C SER A 373 34.54 -0.07 -13.85
N TYR A 374 33.64 0.57 -13.10
CA TYR A 374 33.68 0.75 -11.64
C TYR A 374 32.37 0.22 -11.03
N ALA A 375 32.39 -0.32 -9.80
CA ALA A 375 31.22 -0.96 -9.17
C ALA A 375 31.03 -0.55 -7.70
N GLY A 376 29.79 -0.53 -7.21
CA GLY A 376 29.47 -0.21 -5.82
C GLY A 376 29.75 1.24 -5.38
N ASN A 377 29.89 2.19 -6.30
CA ASN A 377 30.27 3.57 -5.98
C ASN A 377 29.03 4.47 -5.79
N THR A 378 29.13 5.44 -4.87
CA THR A 378 28.17 6.53 -4.70
C THR A 378 28.81 7.85 -5.17
N LEU A 379 28.40 8.35 -6.33
CA LEU A 379 28.96 9.51 -7.03
C LEU A 379 27.88 10.59 -7.16
N VAL A 380 27.94 11.68 -6.37
CA VAL A 380 26.85 12.68 -6.30
C VAL A 380 27.39 14.10 -6.44
N GLY A 381 27.13 14.73 -7.59
CA GLY A 381 27.55 16.10 -7.91
C GLY A 381 27.94 16.27 -9.38
N TRP A 382 28.08 17.52 -9.86
CA TRP A 382 28.64 17.75 -11.19
C TRP A 382 30.08 17.22 -11.22
N ARG A 383 30.41 16.37 -12.21
CA ARG A 383 31.75 15.75 -12.35
C ARG A 383 32.29 14.95 -11.15
N ALA A 384 31.47 14.58 -10.17
CA ALA A 384 31.92 13.68 -9.10
C ALA A 384 32.43 12.36 -9.72
N GLY A 385 33.69 11.98 -9.44
CA GLY A 385 34.34 10.81 -10.05
C GLY A 385 34.54 10.87 -11.56
N TYR A 386 34.69 12.06 -12.17
CA TYR A 386 34.75 12.24 -13.63
C TYR A 386 35.74 11.30 -14.36
N ALA A 387 36.96 11.14 -13.84
CA ALA A 387 38.01 10.34 -14.48
C ALA A 387 37.97 8.83 -14.14
N LEU A 388 36.99 8.36 -13.34
CA LEU A 388 36.97 7.02 -12.76
C LEU A 388 36.88 5.94 -13.84
N ARG A 389 37.90 5.09 -13.93
CA ARG A 389 38.00 4.01 -14.93
C ARG A 389 37.71 2.67 -14.26
N THR A 390 38.46 2.38 -13.21
CA THR A 390 38.30 1.21 -12.35
C THR A 390 38.34 1.67 -10.89
N GLY A 391 38.17 0.74 -9.96
CA GLY A 391 37.96 1.05 -8.56
C GLY A 391 36.50 0.85 -8.15
N ALA A 392 36.29 0.65 -6.86
CA ALA A 392 35.00 0.22 -6.32
C ALA A 392 34.77 0.81 -4.93
N ASN A 393 33.51 0.82 -4.50
CA ASN A 393 33.11 1.19 -3.13
C ASN A 393 33.52 2.63 -2.72
N ASN A 394 33.73 3.54 -3.68
CA ASN A 394 34.03 4.94 -3.37
C ASN A 394 32.73 5.74 -3.10
N VAL A 395 32.78 6.67 -2.16
CA VAL A 395 31.73 7.64 -1.86
C VAL A 395 32.25 9.04 -2.19
N LEU A 396 31.90 9.55 -3.37
CA LEU A 396 32.36 10.83 -3.93
C LEU A 396 31.17 11.80 -4.00
N ILE A 397 31.07 12.77 -3.07
CA ILE A 397 29.88 13.63 -2.91
C ILE A 397 30.27 15.12 -2.92
N GLY A 398 29.97 15.82 -4.02
CA GLY A 398 30.17 17.25 -4.20
C GLY A 398 30.53 17.63 -5.64
N ASP A 399 30.62 18.93 -5.91
CA ASP A 399 31.11 19.43 -7.20
C ASP A 399 32.56 18.97 -7.40
N LYS A 400 32.81 18.19 -8.46
CA LYS A 400 34.09 17.52 -8.75
C LYS A 400 34.68 16.68 -7.60
N ALA A 401 33.87 16.14 -6.69
CA ALA A 401 34.41 15.25 -5.65
C ALA A 401 35.10 14.03 -6.31
N GLY A 402 36.41 13.86 -6.07
CA GLY A 402 37.24 12.81 -6.65
C GLY A 402 37.35 12.87 -8.18
N ASP A 403 37.28 14.04 -8.83
CA ASP A 403 37.21 14.11 -10.30
C ASP A 403 38.49 13.66 -11.02
N SER A 404 39.64 13.66 -10.32
CA SER A 404 40.90 13.10 -10.81
C SER A 404 41.14 11.63 -10.44
N LEU A 405 40.26 11.01 -9.65
CA LEU A 405 40.37 9.59 -9.28
C LEU A 405 40.16 8.68 -10.49
N THR A 406 41.06 7.71 -10.71
CA THR A 406 41.05 6.86 -11.93
C THR A 406 40.98 5.35 -11.67
N THR A 407 41.66 4.85 -10.63
CA THR A 407 41.69 3.42 -10.28
C THR A 407 41.48 3.14 -8.79
N GLY A 408 41.32 4.18 -7.98
CA GLY A 408 41.24 4.09 -6.52
C GLY A 408 39.92 3.48 -6.04
N ALA A 409 39.96 2.76 -4.92
CA ALA A 409 38.83 2.06 -4.31
C ALA A 409 38.68 2.38 -2.81
N GLY A 410 37.47 2.28 -2.27
CA GLY A 410 37.19 2.47 -0.84
C GLY A 410 37.30 3.90 -0.31
N ASN A 411 37.48 4.91 -1.17
CA ASN A 411 37.69 6.29 -0.75
C ASN A 411 36.36 6.99 -0.38
N ILE A 412 36.37 7.85 0.64
CA ILE A 412 35.25 8.71 1.04
C ILE A 412 35.67 10.17 0.84
N ILE A 413 35.23 10.80 -0.24
CA ILE A 413 35.61 12.16 -0.63
C ILE A 413 34.35 13.02 -0.72
N ILE A 414 34.24 14.02 0.15
CA ILE A 414 33.04 14.85 0.27
C ILE A 414 33.44 16.33 0.25
N GLY A 415 32.90 17.11 -0.70
CA GLY A 415 33.17 18.54 -0.82
C GLY A 415 33.33 19.02 -2.27
N HIS A 416 33.54 20.33 -2.44
CA HIS A 416 33.82 20.96 -3.72
C HIS A 416 35.32 20.87 -4.06
N ASP A 417 35.67 20.38 -5.25
CA ASP A 417 37.05 20.31 -5.79
C ASP A 417 38.00 19.59 -4.81
N GLN A 418 37.51 18.50 -4.19
CA GLN A 418 38.22 17.67 -3.22
C GLN A 418 38.62 16.35 -3.87
N ASP A 419 39.85 15.90 -3.59
CA ASP A 419 40.47 14.73 -4.24
C ASP A 419 41.21 13.85 -3.22
N ALA A 420 41.67 12.68 -3.69
CA ALA A 420 42.65 11.85 -2.99
C ALA A 420 44.09 12.25 -3.40
N PRO A 421 45.13 11.94 -2.59
CA PRO A 421 46.51 12.37 -2.87
C PRO A 421 47.09 11.87 -4.20
N THR A 422 46.55 10.79 -4.77
CA THR A 422 46.88 10.33 -6.12
C THR A 422 45.64 9.74 -6.83
N PRO A 423 45.60 9.73 -8.17
CA PRO A 423 44.53 9.08 -8.96
C PRO A 423 44.32 7.57 -8.73
N ALA A 424 45.18 6.93 -7.94
CA ALA A 424 45.18 5.49 -7.64
C ALA A 424 45.18 5.19 -6.12
N THR A 425 44.97 6.20 -5.27
CA THR A 425 44.88 6.00 -3.82
C THR A 425 43.64 5.18 -3.47
N ASN A 426 43.78 4.27 -2.49
CA ASN A 426 42.68 3.52 -1.89
C ASN A 426 42.43 3.98 -0.45
N ASP A 427 41.25 3.65 0.07
CA ASP A 427 40.90 3.72 1.49
C ASP A 427 41.16 5.10 2.14
N TYR A 428 41.09 6.18 1.36
CA TYR A 428 41.32 7.55 1.84
C TYR A 428 40.01 8.25 2.18
N ILE A 429 39.98 8.92 3.33
CA ILE A 429 38.92 9.87 3.67
C ILE A 429 39.39 11.31 3.39
N ASN A 430 38.51 12.14 2.83
CA ASN A 430 38.65 13.59 2.70
C ASN A 430 37.27 14.26 2.76
N ILE A 431 36.99 14.99 3.84
CA ILE A 431 35.76 15.76 4.02
C ILE A 431 36.13 17.25 4.09
N GLY A 432 35.82 17.96 3.00
CA GLY A 432 36.00 19.40 2.83
C GLY A 432 37.44 19.89 2.86
N GLY A 433 38.43 19.00 2.72
CA GLY A 433 39.84 19.29 2.98
C GLY A 433 40.17 19.50 4.47
N LEU A 434 39.17 19.45 5.35
CA LEU A 434 39.32 19.69 6.79
C LEU A 434 39.67 18.40 7.54
N LEU A 435 38.97 17.31 7.27
CA LEU A 435 39.15 16.00 7.90
C LEU A 435 39.60 15.03 6.82
N HIS A 436 40.80 14.45 6.95
CA HIS A 436 41.37 13.62 5.89
C HIS A 436 42.40 12.61 6.43
N GLY A 437 42.57 11.45 5.78
CA GLY A 437 43.49 10.42 6.28
C GLY A 437 43.38 9.07 5.56
N ASP A 438 44.33 8.19 5.85
CA ASP A 438 44.38 6.81 5.35
C ASP A 438 43.67 5.89 6.35
N MET A 439 42.52 5.34 5.94
CA MET A 439 41.68 4.46 6.76
C MET A 439 42.27 3.05 6.90
N ALA A 440 43.06 2.58 5.93
CA ALA A 440 43.78 1.31 6.05
C ALA A 440 44.89 1.38 7.12
N GLN A 441 45.50 2.55 7.33
CA GLN A 441 46.38 2.85 8.47
C GLN A 441 45.61 3.27 9.74
N SER A 442 44.27 3.28 9.71
CA SER A 442 43.41 3.80 10.81
C SER A 442 43.79 5.22 11.26
N SER A 443 44.25 6.05 10.32
CA SER A 443 44.79 7.39 10.54
C SER A 443 43.81 8.47 10.10
N MET A 444 43.74 9.57 10.88
CA MET A 444 42.89 10.71 10.53
C MET A 444 43.50 12.02 11.05
N THR A 445 43.72 12.94 10.13
CA THR A 445 44.22 14.31 10.36
C THR A 445 43.05 15.28 10.30
N VAL A 446 43.09 16.34 11.12
CA VAL A 446 42.15 17.45 11.08
C VAL A 446 42.93 18.75 10.97
N TYR A 447 42.70 19.53 9.90
CA TYR A 447 43.31 20.85 9.72
C TYR A 447 42.52 21.95 10.46
N GLY A 448 42.52 21.85 11.79
CA GLY A 448 41.87 22.79 12.70
C GLY A 448 41.77 22.23 14.12
N ASP A 449 41.01 22.91 14.99
CA ASP A 449 40.79 22.47 16.36
C ASP A 449 39.88 21.23 16.42
N LEU A 450 40.34 20.14 17.04
CA LEU A 450 39.56 18.93 17.29
C LEU A 450 39.06 18.89 18.74
N TYR A 451 37.80 19.27 18.96
CA TYR A 451 37.17 19.23 20.28
C TYR A 451 36.55 17.87 20.60
N ALA A 452 37.30 17.01 21.31
CA ALA A 452 36.83 15.71 21.78
C ALA A 452 36.34 15.75 23.24
N GLY A 453 35.08 15.35 23.49
CA GLY A 453 34.51 15.30 24.85
C GLY A 453 35.09 14.19 25.74
N LYS A 454 35.65 13.14 25.13
CA LYS A 454 36.49 12.09 25.73
C LYS A 454 37.45 11.56 24.66
N PHE A 455 38.65 11.17 25.07
CA PHE A 455 39.58 10.38 24.25
C PHE A 455 39.64 8.95 24.81
N TYR A 456 39.69 7.94 23.93
CA TYR A 456 39.81 6.53 24.31
C TYR A 456 41.05 5.93 23.66
N GLY A 457 42.13 5.85 24.44
CA GLY A 457 43.45 5.40 24.04
C GLY A 457 44.43 5.66 25.18
N ASP A 458 45.69 5.27 25.02
CA ASP A 458 46.76 5.53 26.00
C ASP A 458 47.28 6.99 25.96
N GLY A 459 47.06 7.68 24.83
CA GLY A 459 47.50 9.05 24.60
C GLY A 459 49.00 9.19 24.29
N SER A 460 49.75 8.09 24.22
CA SER A 460 51.23 8.12 24.13
C SER A 460 51.76 8.74 22.84
N ALA A 461 50.97 8.69 21.76
CA ALA A 461 51.27 9.28 20.46
C ALA A 461 50.79 10.74 20.29
N LEU A 462 50.17 11.35 21.31
CA LEU A 462 49.71 12.75 21.22
C LEU A 462 50.90 13.71 21.32
N THR A 463 51.19 14.40 20.23
CA THR A 463 52.22 15.45 20.14
C THR A 463 51.58 16.83 19.98
N GLY A 464 52.33 17.91 20.22
CA GLY A 464 51.81 19.28 20.17
C GLY A 464 50.92 19.69 21.36
N VAL A 465 50.34 18.72 22.08
CA VAL A 465 49.80 18.92 23.43
C VAL A 465 50.95 19.37 24.34
N SER A 466 50.98 20.66 24.70
CA SER A 466 51.97 21.20 25.61
C SER A 466 51.69 20.69 27.03
N GLY A 467 52.33 19.59 27.41
CA GLY A 467 52.29 19.12 28.78
C GLY A 467 52.87 20.16 29.74
N SER A 468 51.99 20.81 30.52
CA SER A 468 52.34 21.09 31.92
C SER A 468 52.75 19.75 32.54
N ASP A 469 53.77 19.77 33.40
CA ASP A 469 54.59 18.65 33.84
C ASP A 469 53.81 17.46 34.44
N ASN A 470 53.27 16.62 33.55
CA ASN A 470 52.42 15.49 33.89
C ASN A 470 53.23 14.29 34.38
N LEU A 471 53.82 14.42 35.56
CA LEU A 471 54.30 13.31 36.38
C LEU A 471 53.09 12.53 36.94
N GLY A 472 52.40 11.81 36.05
CA GLY A 472 51.40 10.82 36.42
C GLY A 472 52.02 9.58 37.08
N ASP A 473 51.20 8.56 37.37
CA ASP A 473 51.65 7.32 38.03
C ASP A 473 52.70 6.58 37.19
N HIS A 474 53.98 6.73 37.58
CA HIS A 474 55.12 6.20 36.85
C HIS A 474 55.83 5.08 37.62
N ILE A 475 55.63 3.82 37.19
CA ILE A 475 56.40 2.68 37.71
C ILE A 475 57.74 2.62 36.96
N ALA A 476 58.81 3.07 37.59
CA ALA A 476 60.16 2.91 37.05
C ALA A 476 60.59 1.42 37.13
N THR A 477 60.81 0.80 35.97
CA THR A 477 61.25 -0.61 35.86
C THR A 477 62.78 -0.78 35.83
N ALA A 478 63.52 0.31 36.01
CA ALA A 478 64.97 0.39 36.19
C ALA A 478 65.31 1.60 37.09
N ASP A 479 66.52 1.62 37.66
CA ASP A 479 66.93 2.67 38.60
C ASP A 479 67.02 4.06 37.94
N LEU A 480 66.32 5.04 38.52
CA LEU A 480 66.32 6.43 38.06
C LEU A 480 67.45 7.22 38.75
N GLU A 481 68.59 7.39 38.07
CA GLU A 481 69.76 8.03 38.66
C GLU A 481 69.62 9.57 38.78
N MET A 482 69.08 10.04 39.92
CA MET A 482 68.99 11.47 40.25
C MET A 482 70.22 12.03 41.00
N SER A 483 71.35 11.32 41.00
CA SER A 483 72.56 11.62 41.77
C SER A 483 73.10 13.05 41.62
N ALA A 484 72.86 13.68 40.46
CA ALA A 484 73.29 15.04 40.12
C ALA A 484 72.12 16.04 39.90
N LYS A 485 70.91 15.76 40.41
CA LYS A 485 69.70 16.58 40.18
C LYS A 485 68.95 16.90 41.47
N SER A 486 69.03 18.14 41.94
CA SER A 486 68.29 18.63 43.10
C SER A 486 66.79 18.78 42.81
N VAL A 487 65.95 18.16 43.65
CA VAL A 487 64.50 18.40 43.66
C VAL A 487 64.21 19.54 44.63
N LEU A 488 63.58 20.61 44.16
CA LEU A 488 63.38 21.87 44.91
C LEU A 488 61.91 22.29 44.90
N SER A 489 61.48 23.03 45.93
CA SER A 489 60.15 23.66 46.03
C SER A 489 58.94 22.70 45.97
N VAL A 490 59.09 21.46 46.44
CA VAL A 490 58.00 20.46 46.48
C VAL A 490 57.03 20.76 47.61
N ALA A 491 55.72 20.83 47.31
CA ALA A 491 54.68 21.09 48.32
C ALA A 491 54.35 19.88 49.20
N SER A 492 54.52 18.66 48.67
CA SER A 492 54.39 17.40 49.40
C SER A 492 55.18 16.29 48.70
N MET A 493 55.61 15.27 49.45
CA MET A 493 56.32 14.11 48.92
C MET A 493 55.78 12.84 49.57
N THR A 494 55.18 11.96 48.76
CA THR A 494 54.61 10.68 49.19
C THR A 494 55.53 9.55 48.74
N MET A 495 55.83 8.61 49.63
CA MET A 495 56.70 7.45 49.33
C MET A 495 55.99 6.15 49.70
N VAL A 496 56.03 5.18 48.80
CA VAL A 496 55.46 3.84 49.00
C VAL A 496 56.60 2.82 49.00
N GLY A 497 57.08 2.47 50.19
CA GLY A 497 58.25 1.62 50.41
C GLY A 497 58.66 1.59 51.89
N LYS A 498 59.76 0.90 52.22
CA LYS A 498 60.23 0.75 53.62
C LYS A 498 60.98 1.98 54.17
N GLY A 499 60.29 3.12 54.18
CA GLY A 499 60.64 4.31 54.95
C GLY A 499 61.71 5.23 54.33
N LEU A 500 61.64 6.50 54.71
CA LEU A 500 62.69 7.49 54.46
C LEU A 500 63.71 7.44 55.60
N GLN A 501 64.95 7.03 55.31
CA GLN A 501 66.06 7.28 56.24
C GLN A 501 66.63 8.69 55.99
N ILE A 502 66.26 9.64 56.85
CA ILE A 502 66.96 10.92 56.93
C ILE A 502 68.23 10.68 57.76
N GLY A 503 69.41 10.88 57.16
CA GLY A 503 70.69 10.53 57.77
C GLY A 503 71.17 11.46 58.90
N THR A 504 70.53 12.61 59.08
CA THR A 504 70.84 13.63 60.09
C THR A 504 69.56 14.38 60.53
N ASP A 505 69.62 15.13 61.63
CA ASP A 505 68.44 15.70 62.29
C ASP A 505 67.61 16.67 61.42
N LEU A 506 66.31 16.38 61.32
CA LEU A 506 65.32 17.28 60.69
C LEU A 506 65.00 18.47 61.62
N THR A 507 65.87 19.46 61.61
CA THR A 507 65.73 20.68 62.43
C THR A 507 64.95 21.77 61.69
N SER A 508 63.62 21.79 61.86
CA SER A 508 62.78 22.93 61.46
C SER A 508 62.83 24.03 62.51
N SER A 509 63.27 25.24 62.13
CA SER A 509 63.22 26.41 63.00
C SER A 509 61.81 27.00 63.02
N ALA A 510 61.22 27.06 64.22
CA ALA A 510 59.94 27.69 64.56
C ALA A 510 58.66 27.04 63.97
N TYR A 511 57.89 26.40 64.87
CA TYR A 511 56.46 26.03 64.75
C TYR A 511 56.04 24.71 64.05
N GLY A 512 56.35 23.58 64.71
CA GLY A 512 55.68 22.27 64.49
C GLY A 512 56.45 21.32 63.57
N ILE A 513 56.44 20.00 63.76
CA ILE A 513 55.59 19.14 64.61
C ILE A 513 56.46 18.37 65.64
N PHE A 514 55.96 18.12 66.85
CA PHE A 514 56.59 17.17 67.79
C PHE A 514 56.06 15.75 67.59
N ILE A 515 56.97 14.81 67.30
CA ILE A 515 56.78 13.37 67.51
C ILE A 515 57.97 12.89 68.35
N SER A 516 57.72 12.36 69.55
CA SER A 516 58.79 11.84 70.42
C SER A 516 59.20 10.42 69.99
N SER A 517 60.45 10.06 70.30
CA SER A 517 61.19 8.93 69.73
C SER A 517 60.68 7.51 70.07
N TYR A 518 59.53 7.36 70.75
CA TYR A 518 58.93 6.07 71.10
C TYR A 518 57.42 5.99 70.85
N GLY A 519 57.01 6.34 69.62
CA GLY A 519 55.97 5.60 68.88
C GLY A 519 54.51 5.61 69.40
N SER A 520 54.17 6.37 70.44
CA SER A 520 52.81 6.46 70.96
C SER A 520 52.46 7.88 71.43
N ILE A 521 51.24 8.33 71.15
CA ILE A 521 50.72 9.60 71.67
C ILE A 521 50.01 9.33 73.01
N MET A 522 50.80 8.90 74.01
CA MET A 522 50.30 8.62 75.36
C MET A 522 50.28 9.89 76.24
N THR A 523 49.11 10.27 76.74
CA THR A 523 48.98 11.35 77.75
C THR A 523 49.14 10.81 79.17
N ILE A 524 50.36 10.38 79.52
CA ILE A 524 50.75 10.09 80.91
C ILE A 524 51.14 11.38 81.65
N GLY A 525 50.10 12.12 82.08
CA GLY A 525 50.25 13.34 82.88
C GLY A 525 48.89 13.99 83.18
N ALA A 526 48.78 14.68 84.31
CA ALA A 526 47.57 15.43 84.65
C ALA A 526 47.32 16.56 83.65
N GLY A 527 46.07 16.69 83.18
CA GLY A 527 45.71 17.64 82.13
C GLY A 527 45.85 19.11 82.54
N HIS A 528 46.23 19.96 81.58
CA HIS A 528 46.22 21.41 81.70
C HIS A 528 44.78 21.93 82.02
N PRO A 529 44.59 23.01 82.81
CA PRO A 529 43.36 23.20 83.55
C PRO A 529 42.16 23.68 82.72
N GLY A 530 41.21 22.76 82.48
CA GLY A 530 39.79 23.07 82.37
C GLY A 530 39.09 22.86 83.72
N SER A 531 37.93 23.51 83.94
CA SER A 531 37.26 23.60 85.24
C SER A 531 36.53 22.32 85.73
N VAL A 532 36.98 21.14 85.32
CA VAL A 532 36.46 19.85 85.78
C VAL A 532 37.61 18.84 85.85
N ALA A 533 37.76 18.17 87.00
CA ALA A 533 38.77 17.13 87.18
C ALA A 533 38.51 15.96 86.19
N PRO A 534 39.54 15.33 85.60
CA PRO A 534 39.33 14.23 84.67
C PRO A 534 38.69 13.01 85.34
N GLY A 535 37.75 12.37 84.64
CA GLY A 535 37.47 10.96 84.88
C GLY A 535 38.70 10.10 84.57
N ALA A 536 38.79 8.92 85.18
CA ALA A 536 39.86 7.98 84.91
C ALA A 536 39.84 7.55 83.42
N ARG A 537 41.03 7.32 82.86
CA ARG A 537 41.17 6.67 81.55
C ARG A 537 41.17 5.15 81.73
N GLY A 538 40.67 4.43 80.73
CA GLY A 538 40.76 2.96 80.70
C GLY A 538 42.18 2.48 80.40
N VAL A 539 42.45 1.21 80.68
CA VAL A 539 43.74 0.56 80.42
C VAL A 539 44.03 0.54 78.93
N GLY A 540 45.14 1.14 78.50
CA GLY A 540 45.52 1.21 77.08
C GLY A 540 44.75 2.24 76.25
N ALA A 541 43.92 3.10 76.85
CA ALA A 541 43.11 4.07 76.13
C ALA A 541 43.93 5.24 75.53
N VAL A 542 43.51 5.72 74.35
CA VAL A 542 44.10 6.86 73.62
C VAL A 542 43.12 8.04 73.65
N ASP A 543 43.56 9.26 73.94
CA ASP A 543 42.69 10.44 73.97
C ASP A 543 43.48 11.73 73.67
N LEU A 544 43.10 12.35 72.56
CA LEU A 544 43.81 13.44 71.86
C LEU A 544 42.91 14.68 71.61
N GLN A 545 41.73 14.73 72.25
CA GLN A 545 40.82 15.87 72.14
C GLN A 545 41.41 17.14 72.75
N THR A 546 41.22 18.27 72.07
CA THR A 546 41.89 19.55 72.38
C THR A 546 41.20 20.34 73.49
N TYR A 547 39.95 20.02 73.83
CA TYR A 547 39.17 20.70 74.87
C TYR A 547 38.07 19.79 75.44
N ARG A 548 37.50 20.10 76.62
CA ARG A 548 36.42 19.33 77.30
C ARG A 548 35.48 20.24 78.10
N THR A 549 34.19 19.88 78.23
CA THR A 549 33.21 20.58 79.09
C THR A 549 32.69 19.76 80.27
N ASN A 550 33.08 18.49 80.43
CA ASN A 550 32.68 17.64 81.56
C ASN A 550 33.83 16.67 81.93
N ALA A 551 33.88 16.27 83.20
CA ALA A 551 34.83 15.29 83.74
C ALA A 551 34.78 13.94 83.02
N SER A 552 33.56 13.48 82.68
CA SER A 552 33.32 12.19 82.03
C SER A 552 33.63 12.17 80.54
N SER A 553 33.91 13.31 79.91
CA SER A 553 34.23 13.39 78.47
C SER A 553 35.67 12.99 78.21
N VAL A 554 35.99 11.70 78.37
CA VAL A 554 37.31 11.10 78.14
C VAL A 554 37.19 9.71 77.50
N ALA A 555 38.31 9.18 77.00
CA ALA A 555 38.46 7.73 76.76
C ALA A 555 38.60 6.99 78.10
N ALA A 556 37.46 6.51 78.65
CA ALA A 556 37.33 5.89 79.97
C ALA A 556 37.28 4.35 79.93
N GLY A 557 36.95 3.74 78.79
CA GLY A 557 36.92 2.28 78.66
C GLY A 557 38.28 1.68 78.29
N ASP A 558 38.52 0.43 78.64
CA ASP A 558 39.79 -0.25 78.30
C ASP A 558 39.96 -0.32 76.77
N TYR A 559 41.16 0.02 76.28
CA TYR A 559 41.49 0.14 74.85
C TYR A 559 40.63 1.15 74.05
N SER A 560 39.86 2.01 74.71
CA SER A 560 39.03 3.03 74.04
C SER A 560 39.86 4.15 73.41
N VAL A 561 39.32 4.81 72.38
CA VAL A 561 40.01 5.84 71.59
C VAL A 561 39.16 7.10 71.48
N VAL A 562 39.75 8.27 71.74
CA VAL A 562 39.22 9.59 71.34
C VAL A 562 40.30 10.29 70.51
N ALA A 563 40.26 10.16 69.18
CA ALA A 563 41.36 10.60 68.32
C ALA A 563 41.43 12.12 68.07
N GLY A 564 40.45 12.90 68.56
CA GLY A 564 40.49 14.37 68.51
C GLY A 564 39.17 15.03 68.92
N GLY A 565 39.03 16.32 68.59
CA GLY A 565 37.80 17.09 68.78
C GLY A 565 37.63 17.72 70.18
N TRP A 566 36.39 17.94 70.59
CA TRP A 566 36.01 18.66 71.82
C TRP A 566 34.93 17.92 72.61
N SER A 567 35.17 17.66 73.91
CA SER A 567 34.19 17.06 74.85
C SER A 567 33.65 15.70 74.42
N ASN A 568 34.48 14.88 73.81
CA ASN A 568 34.11 13.55 73.33
C ASN A 568 34.31 12.50 74.44
N THR A 569 33.45 11.48 74.45
CA THR A 569 33.38 10.44 75.48
C THR A 569 33.50 9.06 74.83
N ALA A 570 34.43 8.23 75.28
CA ALA A 570 34.55 6.84 74.85
C ALA A 570 34.65 5.94 76.10
N SER A 571 33.52 5.47 76.64
CA SER A 571 33.46 4.84 77.98
C SER A 571 33.22 3.32 77.98
N GLY A 572 33.00 2.71 76.81
CA GLY A 572 33.01 1.25 76.67
C GLY A 572 34.40 0.71 76.32
N GLY A 573 34.66 -0.57 76.61
CA GLY A 573 35.89 -1.23 76.12
C GLY A 573 35.95 -1.20 74.60
N GLY A 574 37.12 -0.94 74.00
CA GLY A 574 37.29 -0.80 72.54
C GLY A 574 36.58 0.41 71.89
N ALA A 575 35.75 1.14 72.63
CA ALA A 575 34.89 2.18 72.07
C ALA A 575 35.72 3.33 71.45
N THR A 576 35.32 3.79 70.26
CA THR A 576 36.12 4.73 69.46
C THR A 576 35.34 5.99 69.09
N VAL A 577 35.93 7.17 69.30
CA VAL A 577 35.39 8.45 68.82
C VAL A 577 36.49 9.21 68.07
N SER A 578 36.45 9.19 66.73
CA SER A 578 37.56 9.71 65.93
C SER A 578 37.66 11.25 65.93
N GLY A 579 36.60 11.96 66.33
CA GLY A 579 36.63 13.42 66.46
C GLY A 579 35.27 14.07 66.70
N GLY A 580 35.14 15.34 66.29
CA GLY A 580 33.90 16.12 66.40
C GLY A 580 33.68 16.78 67.77
N TRP A 581 32.43 17.15 68.09
CA TRP A 581 32.07 17.87 69.33
C TRP A 581 30.95 17.16 70.10
N ARG A 582 31.16 16.86 71.39
CA ARG A 582 30.17 16.24 72.29
C ARG A 582 29.68 14.84 71.88
N ASN A 583 30.48 14.10 71.14
CA ASN A 583 30.15 12.74 70.71
C ASN A 583 30.40 11.74 71.85
N THR A 584 29.58 10.68 71.92
CA THR A 584 29.61 9.69 73.02
C THR A 584 29.52 8.27 72.47
N ALA A 585 30.55 7.45 72.67
CA ALA A 585 30.54 6.01 72.49
C ALA A 585 30.61 5.35 73.88
N SER A 586 29.57 4.63 74.32
CA SER A 586 29.37 4.34 75.75
C SER A 586 29.26 2.86 76.14
N ALA A 587 29.33 1.95 75.16
CA ALA A 587 29.29 0.50 75.35
C ALA A 587 30.42 -0.18 74.54
N SER A 588 30.62 -1.49 74.72
CA SER A 588 31.73 -2.22 74.09
C SER A 588 31.77 -2.01 72.57
N ASP A 589 32.94 -1.65 72.04
CA ASP A 589 33.25 -1.56 70.61
C ASP A 589 32.39 -0.54 69.82
N ALA A 590 31.59 0.25 70.55
CA ALA A 590 30.76 1.30 70.01
C ALA A 590 31.63 2.39 69.36
N THR A 591 31.25 2.85 68.17
CA THR A 591 32.06 3.75 67.36
C THR A 591 31.29 5.02 66.97
N VAL A 592 31.89 6.20 67.14
CA VAL A 592 31.36 7.48 66.63
C VAL A 592 32.45 8.23 65.86
N SER A 593 32.49 8.08 64.53
CA SER A 593 33.60 8.58 63.71
C SER A 593 33.70 10.11 63.65
N GLY A 594 32.69 10.86 64.07
CA GLY A 594 32.75 12.31 64.18
C GLY A 594 31.39 13.00 64.34
N GLY A 595 31.32 14.27 63.95
CA GLY A 595 30.09 15.07 63.95
C GLY A 595 29.81 15.82 65.26
N TRP A 596 28.54 16.12 65.55
CA TRP A 596 28.12 16.90 66.73
C TRP A 596 27.04 16.20 67.56
N ARG A 597 27.29 15.97 68.86
CA ARG A 597 26.34 15.38 69.82
C ARG A 597 25.77 14.01 69.39
N ASN A 598 26.56 13.23 68.66
CA ASN A 598 26.21 11.87 68.25
C ASN A 598 26.45 10.87 69.40
N THR A 599 25.60 9.84 69.53
CA THR A 599 25.63 8.88 70.64
C THR A 599 25.53 7.44 70.15
N ALA A 600 26.51 6.61 70.48
CA ALA A 600 26.47 5.15 70.38
C ALA A 600 26.45 4.54 71.80
N SER A 601 25.52 3.63 72.08
CA SER A 601 25.16 3.25 73.46
C SER A 601 24.83 1.77 73.71
N ARG A 602 25.05 0.89 72.72
CA ARG A 602 25.09 -0.57 72.91
C ARG A 602 26.32 -1.17 72.21
N TRP A 603 26.55 -2.46 72.45
CA TRP A 603 27.65 -3.21 71.85
C TRP A 603 27.64 -3.08 70.31
N ASP A 604 28.80 -2.92 69.69
CA ASP A 604 29.00 -2.70 68.24
C ASP A 604 28.22 -1.51 67.62
N ALA A 605 27.56 -0.67 68.43
CA ALA A 605 26.73 0.42 67.91
C ALA A 605 27.59 1.51 67.23
N THR A 606 27.24 1.89 66.01
CA THR A 606 28.07 2.76 65.16
C THR A 606 27.33 4.02 64.71
N VAL A 607 27.96 5.20 64.83
CA VAL A 607 27.48 6.46 64.26
C VAL A 607 28.60 7.14 63.46
N SER A 608 28.57 7.02 62.13
CA SER A 608 29.69 7.46 61.29
C SER A 608 29.83 8.99 61.16
N GLY A 609 28.85 9.77 61.61
CA GLY A 609 28.93 11.23 61.66
C GLY A 609 27.57 11.94 61.77
N GLY A 610 27.50 13.16 61.25
CA GLY A 610 26.27 13.98 61.27
C GLY A 610 26.08 14.74 62.59
N TRP A 611 24.84 15.04 62.98
CA TRP A 611 24.54 15.63 64.29
C TRP A 611 23.34 15.01 65.01
N ASP A 612 23.35 15.00 66.35
CA ASP A 612 22.28 14.47 67.23
C ASP A 612 21.85 13.03 66.92
N ASN A 613 22.69 12.23 66.26
CA ASN A 613 22.34 10.89 65.82
C ASN A 613 22.54 9.88 66.96
N VAL A 614 21.63 8.93 67.12
CA VAL A 614 21.59 7.97 68.24
C VAL A 614 21.55 6.53 67.72
N ALA A 615 22.58 5.74 68.03
CA ALA A 615 22.59 4.28 67.91
C ALA A 615 22.48 3.66 69.31
N SER A 616 21.31 3.10 69.64
CA SER A 616 21.01 2.50 70.95
C SER A 616 20.69 1.01 70.92
N GLY A 617 20.71 0.41 69.72
CA GLY A 617 20.68 -1.04 69.52
C GLY A 617 22.06 -1.67 69.43
N GLY A 618 22.19 -2.93 69.82
CA GLY A 618 23.37 -3.76 69.61
C GLY A 618 23.61 -3.99 68.11
N GLY A 619 24.81 -3.71 67.62
CA GLY A 619 25.12 -3.70 66.18
C GLY A 619 24.32 -2.67 65.36
N SER A 620 23.63 -1.72 66.01
CA SER A 620 22.85 -0.70 65.29
C SER A 620 23.74 0.37 64.67
N THR A 621 23.37 0.86 63.49
CA THR A 621 24.22 1.78 62.70
C THR A 621 23.46 3.03 62.28
N VAL A 622 24.04 4.22 62.49
CA VAL A 622 23.58 5.48 61.89
C VAL A 622 24.71 6.12 61.08
N SER A 623 24.69 5.96 59.76
CA SER A 623 25.80 6.38 58.90
C SER A 623 25.96 7.89 58.75
N GLY A 624 24.99 8.69 59.22
CA GLY A 624 25.10 10.15 59.28
C GLY A 624 23.74 10.86 59.34
N GLY A 625 23.70 12.10 58.86
CA GLY A 625 22.48 12.91 58.84
C GLY A 625 22.26 13.71 60.13
N GLY A 626 21.00 14.00 60.49
CA GLY A 626 20.67 14.84 61.66
C GLY A 626 19.49 14.32 62.49
N ASN A 627 19.65 14.20 63.82
CA ASN A 627 18.59 13.72 64.74
C ASN A 627 18.00 12.35 64.34
N ASN A 628 18.82 11.46 63.76
CA ASN A 628 18.41 10.11 63.36
C ASN A 628 18.59 9.12 64.51
N THR A 629 17.71 8.13 64.65
CA THR A 629 17.76 7.11 65.70
C THR A 629 17.72 5.70 65.13
N ALA A 630 18.63 4.83 65.56
CA ALA A 630 18.58 3.38 65.38
C ALA A 630 18.39 2.75 66.77
N GLY A 631 17.16 2.36 67.08
CA GLY A 631 16.68 2.17 68.46
C GLY A 631 16.98 0.80 69.07
N LEU A 632 16.79 -0.27 68.28
CA LEU A 632 16.89 -1.67 68.70
C LEU A 632 17.99 -2.42 67.93
N ASP A 633 18.29 -3.63 68.39
CA ASP A 633 19.43 -4.41 67.89
C ASP A 633 19.31 -4.67 66.38
N TYR A 634 20.45 -4.50 65.68
CA TYR A 634 20.62 -4.50 64.22
C TYR A 634 19.87 -3.42 63.42
N ASP A 635 19.24 -2.43 64.07
CA ASP A 635 18.61 -1.31 63.36
C ASP A 635 19.64 -0.46 62.58
N THR A 636 19.29 -0.01 61.37
CA THR A 636 20.16 0.78 60.49
C THR A 636 19.46 2.05 60.00
N VAL A 637 20.12 3.21 60.12
CA VAL A 637 19.69 4.47 59.48
C VAL A 637 20.84 5.08 58.66
N SER A 638 20.80 4.92 57.35
CA SER A 638 21.92 5.30 56.48
C SER A 638 22.08 6.82 56.29
N GLY A 639 21.12 7.63 56.73
CA GLY A 639 21.23 9.10 56.72
C GLY A 639 19.89 9.83 56.81
N GLY A 640 19.84 11.04 56.25
CA GLY A 640 18.64 11.89 56.25
C GLY A 640 18.47 12.70 57.55
N ARG A 641 17.24 13.07 57.93
CA ARG A 641 16.98 13.85 59.15
C ARG A 641 15.68 13.47 59.87
N TYR A 642 15.71 13.34 61.19
CA TYR A 642 14.59 12.88 62.03
C TYR A 642 14.07 11.48 61.68
N ASN A 643 14.91 10.62 61.11
CA ASN A 643 14.55 9.25 60.77
C ASN A 643 14.71 8.31 61.97
N THR A 644 13.84 7.33 62.14
CA THR A 644 13.87 6.37 63.26
C THR A 644 13.72 4.94 62.76
N ALA A 645 14.77 4.13 62.86
CA ALA A 645 14.62 2.68 62.97
C ALA A 645 14.41 2.33 64.46
N GLY A 646 13.49 1.40 64.75
CA GLY A 646 13.10 1.08 66.13
C GLY A 646 12.33 -0.25 66.25
N GLY A 647 12.72 -1.27 65.48
CA GLY A 647 12.03 -2.56 65.40
C GLY A 647 12.97 -3.63 64.89
N TRP A 648 13.46 -4.51 65.77
CA TRP A 648 14.61 -5.44 65.55
C TRP A 648 15.00 -5.68 64.08
N GLY A 649 16.19 -5.22 63.71
CA GLY A 649 16.74 -5.29 62.34
C GLY A 649 16.12 -4.33 61.33
N SER A 650 15.42 -3.27 61.77
CA SER A 650 14.75 -2.30 60.87
C SER A 650 15.74 -1.41 60.12
N THR A 651 15.40 -1.02 58.89
CA THR A 651 16.26 -0.15 58.08
C THR A 651 15.51 1.11 57.63
N VAL A 652 16.13 2.28 57.80
CA VAL A 652 15.72 3.55 57.15
C VAL A 652 16.87 4.11 56.32
N SER A 653 16.85 3.93 55.00
CA SER A 653 18.00 4.28 54.15
C SER A 653 18.20 5.80 53.96
N GLY A 654 17.24 6.64 54.38
CA GLY A 654 17.40 8.09 54.37
C GLY A 654 16.07 8.87 54.42
N GLY A 655 16.07 10.09 53.89
CA GLY A 655 14.89 10.95 53.80
C GLY A 655 14.64 11.82 55.05
N TYR A 656 13.38 12.18 55.31
CA TYR A 656 12.98 13.06 56.41
C TYR A 656 11.77 12.49 57.17
N LEU A 657 11.78 12.47 58.51
CA LEU A 657 10.70 11.95 59.38
C LEU A 657 10.27 10.49 59.13
N ASN A 658 11.10 9.67 58.47
CA ASN A 658 10.75 8.28 58.16
C ASN A 658 10.91 7.37 59.40
N VAL A 659 9.93 6.51 59.67
CA VAL A 659 9.92 5.64 60.88
C VAL A 659 9.74 4.17 60.50
N ALA A 660 10.80 3.37 60.61
CA ALA A 660 10.73 1.92 60.53
C ALA A 660 10.62 1.30 61.93
N SER A 661 9.41 0.84 62.29
CA SER A 661 9.11 0.21 63.59
C SER A 661 8.60 -1.22 63.47
N GLY A 662 8.74 -1.84 62.29
CA GLY A 662 8.37 -3.23 62.04
C GLY A 662 9.38 -4.19 62.67
N ASN A 663 9.00 -4.83 63.77
CA ASN A 663 9.81 -5.85 64.41
C ASN A 663 10.12 -7.00 63.42
N GLY A 664 11.38 -7.37 63.21
CA GLY A 664 11.76 -8.29 62.13
C GLY A 664 11.93 -7.57 60.80
N SER A 665 12.89 -6.63 60.74
CA SER A 665 13.35 -5.95 59.51
C SER A 665 12.31 -5.17 58.71
N GLY A 666 11.47 -4.39 59.40
CA GLY A 666 10.70 -3.32 58.76
C GLY A 666 11.62 -2.33 58.01
N THR A 667 11.28 -1.96 56.78
CA THR A 667 12.20 -1.20 55.89
C THR A 667 11.54 0.04 55.29
N VAL A 668 12.18 1.21 55.42
CA VAL A 668 11.81 2.45 54.72
C VAL A 668 12.99 2.94 53.88
N SER A 669 12.94 2.78 52.56
CA SER A 669 14.08 3.12 51.69
C SER A 669 14.32 4.63 51.51
N GLY A 670 13.41 5.49 51.98
CA GLY A 670 13.58 6.94 52.01
C GLY A 670 12.28 7.72 51.93
N GLY A 671 12.35 8.95 51.42
CA GLY A 671 11.19 9.83 51.21
C GLY A 671 10.88 10.76 52.40
N TYR A 672 9.62 11.15 52.57
CA TYR A 672 9.15 12.07 53.61
C TYR A 672 8.03 11.42 54.45
N GLU A 673 8.19 11.36 55.77
CA GLU A 673 7.16 10.95 56.73
C GLU A 673 6.52 9.58 56.41
N ASN A 674 7.32 8.64 55.89
CA ASN A 674 6.89 7.28 55.60
C ASN A 674 7.09 6.36 56.83
N ARG A 675 6.14 5.46 57.10
CA ARG A 675 6.13 4.61 58.30
C ARG A 675 5.99 3.12 57.98
N THR A 676 6.75 2.26 58.65
CA THR A 676 6.44 0.82 58.79
C THR A 676 6.20 0.44 60.24
N SER A 677 5.31 -0.52 60.48
CA SER A 677 5.10 -1.11 61.82
C SER A 677 4.71 -2.59 61.82
N GLY A 678 4.40 -3.20 60.68
CA GLY A 678 4.15 -4.63 60.58
C GLY A 678 5.44 -5.44 60.54
N TRP A 679 5.39 -6.73 60.89
CA TRP A 679 6.55 -7.63 60.80
C TRP A 679 7.03 -7.72 59.35
N ALA A 680 8.31 -7.45 59.08
CA ALA A 680 8.89 -7.35 57.73
C ALA A 680 8.14 -6.41 56.75
N ALA A 681 7.42 -5.40 57.24
CA ALA A 681 6.69 -4.45 56.40
C ALA A 681 7.62 -3.43 55.71
N THR A 682 7.34 -3.08 54.46
CA THR A 682 8.24 -2.27 53.61
C THR A 682 7.56 -1.02 53.03
N VAL A 683 8.25 0.12 53.04
CA VAL A 683 7.92 1.30 52.22
C VAL A 683 9.13 1.69 51.36
N SER A 684 9.04 1.54 50.04
CA SER A 684 10.15 1.81 49.13
C SER A 684 10.44 3.31 48.90
N GLY A 685 9.60 4.21 49.41
CA GLY A 685 9.82 5.65 49.38
C GLY A 685 8.52 6.45 49.29
N GLY A 686 8.59 7.67 48.73
CA GLY A 686 7.44 8.54 48.54
C GLY A 686 7.19 9.52 49.69
N SER A 687 5.94 9.91 49.92
CA SER A 687 5.54 10.80 51.02
C SER A 687 4.30 10.29 51.78
N LEU A 688 4.30 10.38 53.11
CA LEU A 688 3.15 10.08 53.99
C LEU A 688 2.58 8.65 53.85
N ASN A 689 3.39 7.68 53.41
CA ASN A 689 2.93 6.30 53.22
C ASN A 689 3.09 5.47 54.50
N THR A 690 2.16 4.54 54.77
CA THR A 690 2.20 3.67 55.97
C THR A 690 1.98 2.19 55.64
N ALA A 691 2.92 1.33 56.03
CA ALA A 691 2.82 -0.13 55.91
C ALA A 691 2.82 -0.80 57.31
N SER A 692 1.64 -1.23 57.77
CA SER A 692 1.42 -1.69 59.15
C SER A 692 0.99 -3.15 59.28
N GLY A 693 0.56 -3.80 58.19
CA GLY A 693 0.32 -5.24 58.19
C GLY A 693 1.63 -6.04 58.09
N SER A 694 1.68 -7.24 58.66
CA SER A 694 2.86 -8.11 58.51
C SER A 694 3.05 -8.51 57.04
N LEU A 695 4.28 -8.41 56.54
CA LEU A 695 4.65 -8.52 55.11
C LEU A 695 3.91 -7.53 54.18
N SER A 696 3.30 -6.46 54.71
CA SER A 696 2.68 -5.43 53.87
C SER A 696 3.72 -4.55 53.18
N THR A 697 3.39 -4.03 52.00
CA THR A 697 4.31 -3.24 51.16
C THR A 697 3.64 -2.00 50.59
N VAL A 698 4.32 -0.86 50.67
CA VAL A 698 4.05 0.30 49.82
C VAL A 698 5.24 0.54 48.89
N SER A 699 5.04 0.37 47.58
CA SER A 699 6.11 0.57 46.59
C SER A 699 6.45 2.06 46.34
N GLY A 700 5.65 2.97 46.90
CA GLY A 700 5.88 4.40 46.92
C GLY A 700 4.67 5.21 46.48
N GLY A 701 4.89 6.51 46.22
CA GLY A 701 3.85 7.47 45.90
C GLY A 701 3.48 8.36 47.09
N ILE A 702 2.22 8.79 47.20
CA ILE A 702 1.78 9.76 48.22
C ILE A 702 0.55 9.28 48.98
N GLU A 703 0.61 9.31 50.33
CA GLU A 703 -0.51 9.02 51.25
C GLU A 703 -1.12 7.60 51.10
N ASN A 704 -0.34 6.60 50.70
CA ASN A 704 -0.84 5.23 50.55
C ASN A 704 -0.71 4.45 51.88
N THR A 705 -1.64 3.51 52.11
CA THR A 705 -1.69 2.68 53.32
C THR A 705 -1.81 1.20 52.98
N ALA A 706 -1.01 0.35 53.63
CA ALA A 706 -1.04 -1.11 53.50
C ALA A 706 -1.11 -1.71 54.93
N LEU A 707 -2.32 -2.02 55.39
CA LEU A 707 -2.62 -2.34 56.79
C LEU A 707 -2.91 -3.83 57.03
N GLY A 708 -3.37 -4.56 56.02
CA GLY A 708 -3.60 -6.01 56.09
C GLY A 708 -2.31 -6.83 55.92
N GLN A 709 -2.29 -8.06 56.41
CA GLN A 709 -1.19 -9.00 56.21
C GLN A 709 -1.00 -9.29 54.71
N TYR A 710 0.25 -9.33 54.22
CA TYR A 710 0.59 -9.42 52.78
C TYR A 710 0.03 -8.31 51.88
N SER A 711 -0.62 -7.26 52.43
CA SER A 711 -1.28 -6.24 51.61
C SER A 711 -0.29 -5.32 50.87
N TRP A 712 -0.67 -4.86 49.68
CA TRP A 712 0.16 -4.00 48.83
C TRP A 712 -0.58 -2.74 48.40
N ALA A 713 0.02 -1.56 48.53
CA ALA A 713 -0.58 -0.30 48.09
C ALA A 713 0.42 0.61 47.35
N ALA A 714 -0.04 1.35 46.34
CA ALA A 714 0.82 2.26 45.58
C ALA A 714 0.05 3.38 44.86
N GLY A 715 0.78 4.42 44.45
CA GLY A 715 0.25 5.53 43.65
C GLY A 715 -0.16 6.71 44.53
N ARG A 716 -1.42 7.12 44.53
CA ARG A 716 -1.90 8.17 45.43
C ARG A 716 -3.16 7.78 46.20
N ARG A 717 -3.10 7.86 47.54
CA ARG A 717 -4.23 7.54 48.45
C ARG A 717 -4.85 6.15 48.23
N SER A 718 -4.07 5.18 47.78
CA SER A 718 -4.44 3.76 47.80
C SER A 718 -4.44 3.25 49.25
N SER A 719 -5.44 2.47 49.64
CA SER A 719 -5.58 1.96 51.00
C SER A 719 -5.98 0.48 50.96
N SER A 720 -4.99 -0.40 51.15
CA SER A 720 -5.17 -1.85 51.21
C SER A 720 -5.26 -2.28 52.67
N THR A 721 -6.48 -2.52 53.16
CA THR A 721 -6.75 -2.67 54.59
C THR A 721 -7.05 -4.12 55.01
N ALA A 722 -7.40 -4.98 54.07
CA ALA A 722 -7.61 -6.42 54.30
C ALA A 722 -6.39 -7.27 53.90
N ASP A 723 -6.31 -8.49 54.41
CA ASP A 723 -5.21 -9.41 54.14
C ASP A 723 -5.15 -9.80 52.65
N GLY A 724 -3.95 -9.89 52.07
CA GLY A 724 -3.74 -10.16 50.64
C GLY A 724 -4.22 -9.05 49.67
N SER A 725 -4.83 -7.96 50.16
CA SER A 725 -5.41 -6.93 49.29
C SER A 725 -4.34 -6.09 48.58
N PHE A 726 -4.53 -5.88 47.27
CA PHE A 726 -3.62 -5.11 46.39
C PHE A 726 -4.34 -3.89 45.83
N THR A 727 -3.77 -2.69 45.94
CA THR A 727 -4.42 -1.45 45.47
C THR A 727 -3.44 -0.49 44.77
N TRP A 728 -3.77 -0.11 43.54
CA TRP A 728 -3.12 0.97 42.81
C TRP A 728 -4.10 2.07 42.42
N SER A 729 -3.71 3.33 42.60
CA SER A 729 -4.50 4.50 42.25
C SER A 729 -3.66 5.52 41.48
N ASP A 730 -4.28 6.15 40.48
CA ASP A 730 -3.69 7.24 39.71
C ASP A 730 -3.41 8.51 40.55
N SER A 731 -2.97 9.59 39.89
CA SER A 731 -2.55 10.84 40.55
C SER A 731 -3.68 11.62 41.24
N GLN A 732 -4.93 11.14 41.20
CA GLN A 732 -6.08 11.84 41.74
C GLN A 732 -6.08 11.90 43.27
N GLN A 733 -6.67 12.97 43.80
CA GLN A 733 -6.71 13.29 45.23
C GLN A 733 -7.74 12.45 46.01
N VAL A 734 -8.27 11.37 45.43
CA VAL A 734 -9.44 10.63 45.92
C VAL A 734 -9.02 9.24 46.37
N THR A 735 -9.21 8.94 47.66
CA THR A 735 -8.85 7.67 48.28
C THR A 735 -9.49 6.46 47.58
N THR A 736 -8.79 5.33 47.61
CA THR A 736 -9.26 4.03 47.12
C THR A 736 -9.11 3.02 48.23
N ALA A 737 -10.18 2.78 48.97
CA ALA A 737 -10.21 1.78 50.03
C ALA A 737 -10.45 0.38 49.45
N ASN A 738 -9.64 -0.57 49.89
CA ASN A 738 -9.72 -1.97 49.53
C ASN A 738 -9.74 -2.81 50.82
N ASP A 739 -10.96 -3.17 51.20
CA ASP A 739 -11.41 -3.73 52.47
C ASP A 739 -11.83 -5.21 52.39
N VAL A 740 -11.50 -5.89 51.28
CA VAL A 740 -11.82 -7.31 51.05
C VAL A 740 -10.53 -8.08 50.81
N ALA A 741 -10.42 -9.24 51.45
CA ALA A 741 -9.22 -10.07 51.37
C ALA A 741 -8.95 -10.55 49.94
N ASP A 742 -7.67 -10.72 49.61
CA ASP A 742 -7.14 -11.21 48.31
C ASP A 742 -7.60 -10.43 47.06
N ARG A 743 -8.25 -9.27 47.23
CA ARG A 743 -8.80 -8.47 46.14
C ARG A 743 -7.75 -7.52 45.56
N THR A 744 -7.55 -7.60 44.25
CA THR A 744 -6.75 -6.66 43.45
C THR A 744 -7.62 -5.54 42.90
N TRP A 745 -7.21 -4.28 43.11
CA TRP A 745 -7.93 -3.08 42.67
C TRP A 745 -6.98 -2.11 41.92
N PHE A 746 -7.34 -1.76 40.69
CA PHE A 746 -6.69 -0.68 39.92
C PHE A 746 -7.68 0.46 39.65
N LYS A 747 -7.27 1.71 39.90
CA LYS A 747 -8.07 2.92 39.63
C LYS A 747 -7.27 3.88 38.76
N ASN A 748 -7.59 3.91 37.46
CA ASN A 748 -6.97 4.82 36.50
C ASN A 748 -8.02 5.52 35.63
N ARG A 749 -8.05 6.85 35.61
CA ARG A 749 -8.83 7.65 34.65
C ARG A 749 -8.43 7.37 33.20
N GLY A 750 -7.16 7.07 32.95
CA GLY A 750 -6.64 6.79 31.60
C GLY A 750 -6.99 5.40 31.04
N GLY A 751 -7.81 4.61 31.76
CA GLY A 751 -8.04 3.20 31.44
C GLY A 751 -6.90 2.29 31.89
N PHE A 752 -7.05 0.98 31.67
CA PHE A 752 -6.07 -0.02 32.05
C PHE A 752 -5.74 -0.89 30.84
N LEU A 753 -4.56 -0.68 30.24
CA LEU A 753 -4.13 -1.39 29.05
C LEU A 753 -3.58 -2.77 29.42
N VAL A 754 -4.41 -3.80 29.28
CA VAL A 754 -3.97 -5.20 29.31
C VAL A 754 -3.73 -5.64 27.86
N THR A 755 -2.48 -5.58 27.41
CA THR A 755 -2.07 -6.08 26.10
C THR A 755 -1.08 -7.23 26.24
N GLY A 756 -1.25 -8.27 25.42
CA GLY A 756 -0.26 -9.34 25.23
C GLY A 756 0.77 -9.05 24.14
N SER A 757 0.78 -7.83 23.59
CA SER A 757 1.58 -7.43 22.44
C SER A 757 2.07 -5.98 22.56
N THR A 758 3.23 -5.68 21.97
CA THR A 758 3.83 -4.33 21.94
C THR A 758 3.19 -3.39 20.92
N GLN A 759 2.16 -3.83 20.19
CA GLN A 759 1.40 -3.00 19.24
C GLN A 759 0.17 -2.36 19.93
N PRO A 760 -0.02 -1.02 19.90
CA PRO A 760 -1.04 -0.35 20.73
C PRO A 760 -2.51 -0.56 20.32
N PHE A 761 -2.79 -0.98 19.08
CA PHE A 761 -4.16 -1.06 18.55
C PHE A 761 -4.36 -2.25 17.59
N THR A 762 -4.93 -3.35 18.08
CA THR A 762 -5.62 -4.38 17.28
C THR A 762 -6.85 -4.88 18.04
N ASP A 763 -7.87 -5.36 17.32
CA ASP A 763 -9.15 -5.77 17.89
C ASP A 763 -9.04 -6.93 18.90
N GLY A 764 -9.68 -6.79 20.06
CA GLY A 764 -9.88 -7.89 21.02
C GLY A 764 -9.41 -7.61 22.46
N ALA A 765 -9.85 -6.51 23.07
CA ALA A 765 -9.57 -6.24 24.48
C ALA A 765 -10.15 -7.32 25.41
N PHE A 766 -9.31 -7.90 26.26
CA PHE A 766 -9.63 -8.99 27.18
C PHE A 766 -10.27 -8.47 28.47
N TYR A 767 -11.57 -8.70 28.64
CA TYR A 767 -12.28 -8.45 29.90
C TYR A 767 -12.38 -9.74 30.71
N VAL A 768 -12.02 -9.69 32.00
CA VAL A 768 -12.16 -10.78 32.98
C VAL A 768 -13.01 -10.27 34.14
N ASP A 769 -14.10 -10.97 34.47
CA ASP A 769 -14.82 -10.71 35.71
C ASP A 769 -14.28 -11.53 36.89
N GLY A 770 -14.55 -11.07 38.11
CA GLY A 770 -14.21 -11.77 39.35
C GLY A 770 -15.01 -13.06 39.61
N LYS A 771 -15.67 -13.62 38.59
CA LYS A 771 -16.34 -14.93 38.62
C LYS A 771 -15.71 -15.92 37.63
N GLY A 772 -14.61 -15.54 36.97
CA GLY A 772 -13.86 -16.39 36.04
C GLY A 772 -14.43 -16.39 34.62
N ALA A 773 -15.37 -15.50 34.28
CA ALA A 773 -15.89 -15.37 32.94
C ALA A 773 -15.14 -14.27 32.18
N ALA A 774 -14.34 -14.68 31.19
CA ALA A 774 -13.84 -13.77 30.17
C ALA A 774 -14.76 -13.81 28.94
N GLN A 775 -15.11 -12.65 28.38
CA GLN A 775 -15.97 -12.56 27.19
C GLN A 775 -15.28 -11.87 26.01
N ILE A 776 -15.44 -12.48 24.84
CA ILE A 776 -15.01 -11.98 23.53
C ILE A 776 -16.26 -11.89 22.64
N SER A 777 -16.44 -10.78 21.92
CA SER A 777 -17.61 -10.56 21.06
C SER A 777 -17.78 -11.65 20.00
N LYS A 778 -18.90 -12.38 20.07
CA LYS A 778 -19.16 -13.59 19.27
C LYS A 778 -19.46 -13.28 17.80
N ARG A 779 -18.41 -13.19 16.97
CA ARG A 779 -18.50 -13.16 15.51
C ARG A 779 -19.03 -14.53 15.03
N LEU A 780 -20.24 -14.57 14.48
CA LEU A 780 -20.96 -15.82 14.19
C LEU A 780 -20.96 -16.14 12.68
N THR A 781 -19.76 -16.42 12.15
CA THR A 781 -19.58 -16.92 10.78
C THR A 781 -19.87 -18.43 10.76
N GLN A 782 -21.11 -18.81 10.45
CA GLN A 782 -21.50 -20.22 10.37
C GLN A 782 -21.21 -20.77 8.96
N ALA A 783 -20.43 -21.85 8.88
CA ALA A 783 -20.03 -22.45 7.61
C ALA A 783 -21.15 -23.30 6.98
N GLU A 784 -21.22 -23.25 5.66
CA GLU A 784 -21.79 -24.26 4.74
C GLU A 784 -23.09 -24.97 5.18
N ASN A 785 -24.09 -24.20 5.60
CA ASN A 785 -25.50 -24.54 5.42
C ASN A 785 -26.33 -23.25 5.31
N THR A 786 -27.36 -23.25 4.46
CA THR A 786 -28.14 -22.04 4.12
C THR A 786 -29.20 -21.72 5.19
N GLY A 787 -28.77 -21.26 6.37
CA GLY A 787 -29.72 -20.86 7.42
C GLY A 787 -29.13 -20.41 8.76
N ILE A 788 -28.92 -19.09 8.91
CA ILE A 788 -28.87 -18.44 10.23
C ILE A 788 -30.26 -18.59 10.86
N THR A 789 -30.36 -19.18 12.06
CA THR A 789 -31.64 -19.30 12.78
C THR A 789 -31.58 -18.50 14.07
N LEU A 790 -32.45 -17.49 14.18
CA LEU A 790 -32.49 -16.56 15.29
C LEU A 790 -33.41 -17.07 16.42
N THR A 791 -33.08 -16.69 17.64
CA THR A 791 -33.83 -17.03 18.85
C THR A 791 -34.48 -15.79 19.47
N LYS A 792 -35.35 -15.97 20.48
CA LYS A 792 -35.87 -14.83 21.26
C LYS A 792 -34.77 -14.05 22.00
N ALA A 793 -33.63 -14.68 22.26
CA ALA A 793 -32.47 -14.00 22.85
C ALA A 793 -31.73 -13.08 21.86
N ASP A 794 -32.18 -13.00 20.60
CA ASP A 794 -31.62 -12.15 19.54
C ASP A 794 -32.49 -10.92 19.22
N PHE A 795 -33.60 -10.72 19.94
CA PHE A 795 -34.36 -9.47 19.92
C PHE A 795 -33.48 -8.29 20.38
N GLY A 796 -33.65 -7.15 19.72
CA GLY A 796 -32.86 -5.93 19.93
C GLY A 796 -31.48 -5.93 19.26
N LYS A 797 -31.04 -7.03 18.63
CA LYS A 797 -29.72 -7.12 17.98
C LYS A 797 -29.72 -6.71 16.52
N THR A 798 -28.53 -6.32 16.06
CA THR A 798 -28.19 -6.20 14.64
C THR A 798 -27.45 -7.48 14.20
N ILE A 799 -27.99 -8.14 13.17
CA ILE A 799 -27.45 -9.34 12.55
C ILE A 799 -26.76 -8.93 11.24
N THR A 800 -25.43 -8.85 11.27
CA THR A 800 -24.62 -8.51 10.09
C THR A 800 -24.25 -9.76 9.30
N VAL A 801 -24.59 -9.75 8.01
CA VAL A 801 -24.29 -10.81 7.04
C VAL A 801 -23.35 -10.27 5.98
N ASP A 802 -22.11 -10.75 6.03
CA ASP A 802 -21.07 -10.46 5.05
C ASP A 802 -20.68 -11.77 4.36
N SER A 803 -21.24 -12.01 3.18
CA SER A 803 -21.06 -13.25 2.42
C SER A 803 -21.27 -12.99 0.93
N GLY A 804 -20.47 -13.64 0.08
CA GLY A 804 -20.72 -13.71 -1.36
C GLY A 804 -21.80 -14.75 -1.73
N SER A 805 -22.04 -15.73 -0.84
CA SER A 805 -23.02 -16.80 -1.04
C SER A 805 -24.42 -16.39 -0.59
N ALA A 806 -25.45 -17.07 -1.10
CA ALA A 806 -26.83 -16.86 -0.66
C ALA A 806 -27.03 -17.33 0.80
N GLN A 807 -27.60 -16.46 1.63
CA GLN A 807 -27.86 -16.69 3.05
C GLN A 807 -29.36 -16.59 3.36
N ILE A 808 -29.81 -17.42 4.31
CA ILE A 808 -31.18 -17.41 4.82
C ILE A 808 -31.14 -17.05 6.30
N ILE A 809 -32.09 -16.24 6.76
CA ILE A 809 -32.28 -15.86 8.16
C ILE A 809 -33.69 -16.27 8.59
N ASN A 810 -33.80 -17.30 9.43
CA ASN A 810 -35.08 -17.73 9.99
C ASN A 810 -35.37 -16.90 11.25
N LEU A 811 -36.50 -16.20 11.28
CA LEU A 811 -36.97 -15.46 12.45
C LEU A 811 -37.49 -16.44 13.54
N PRO A 812 -37.38 -16.09 14.84
CA PRO A 812 -37.88 -16.95 15.91
C PRO A 812 -39.41 -17.07 15.88
N ALA A 813 -39.92 -18.15 16.49
CA ALA A 813 -41.34 -18.25 16.82
C ALA A 813 -41.73 -17.17 17.85
N ILE A 814 -42.88 -16.55 17.62
CA ILE A 814 -43.37 -15.37 18.33
C ILE A 814 -44.71 -15.64 19.03
N THR A 815 -44.98 -14.87 20.08
CA THR A 815 -46.23 -14.87 20.86
C THR A 815 -46.62 -13.43 21.21
N ALA A 816 -47.78 -13.23 21.85
CA ALA A 816 -48.23 -11.92 22.29
C ALA A 816 -47.28 -11.23 23.29
N ALA A 817 -46.42 -11.98 23.98
CA ALA A 817 -45.43 -11.45 24.91
C ALA A 817 -44.21 -10.80 24.23
N ASP A 818 -43.99 -11.04 22.93
CA ASP A 818 -42.85 -10.49 22.18
C ASP A 818 -43.20 -9.18 21.42
N ILE A 819 -44.44 -8.70 21.54
CA ILE A 819 -44.92 -7.52 20.79
C ILE A 819 -44.08 -6.29 21.16
N GLY A 820 -43.62 -5.57 20.14
CA GLY A 820 -42.71 -4.44 20.27
C GLY A 820 -41.22 -4.80 20.10
N ALA A 821 -40.84 -6.08 20.14
CA ALA A 821 -39.48 -6.54 19.86
C ALA A 821 -39.04 -6.21 18.43
N SER A 822 -37.73 -6.01 18.22
CA SER A 822 -37.14 -5.72 16.92
C SER A 822 -35.97 -6.63 16.58
N ILE A 823 -35.69 -6.80 15.30
CA ILE A 823 -34.48 -7.43 14.76
C ILE A 823 -34.00 -6.57 13.59
N THR A 824 -32.74 -6.15 13.61
CA THR A 824 -32.10 -5.45 12.50
C THR A 824 -31.24 -6.44 11.72
N VAL A 825 -31.34 -6.46 10.40
CA VAL A 825 -30.47 -7.23 9.50
C VAL A 825 -29.67 -6.26 8.64
N VAL A 826 -28.37 -6.50 8.50
CA VAL A 826 -27.46 -5.72 7.64
C VAL A 826 -26.73 -6.68 6.71
N LYS A 827 -26.90 -6.49 5.40
CA LYS A 827 -26.13 -7.13 4.32
C LYS A 827 -24.94 -6.23 3.98
N LEU A 828 -23.73 -6.78 3.93
CA LEU A 828 -22.52 -6.09 3.49
C LEU A 828 -21.96 -6.64 2.16
N GLY A 829 -22.05 -7.95 1.96
CA GLY A 829 -21.53 -8.63 0.77
C GLY A 829 -22.50 -8.68 -0.41
N ALA A 830 -22.04 -9.23 -1.54
CA ALA A 830 -22.84 -9.36 -2.77
C ALA A 830 -23.92 -10.47 -2.72
N GLY A 831 -23.83 -11.41 -1.77
CA GLY A 831 -24.72 -12.57 -1.68
C GLY A 831 -26.18 -12.20 -1.34
N LYS A 832 -27.13 -12.99 -1.86
CA LYS A 832 -28.56 -12.85 -1.56
C LYS A 832 -28.82 -13.06 -0.07
N VAL A 833 -29.52 -12.14 0.60
CA VAL A 833 -29.98 -12.33 1.98
C VAL A 833 -31.50 -12.51 1.98
N THR A 834 -32.00 -13.62 2.53
CA THR A 834 -33.44 -13.97 2.56
C THR A 834 -33.91 -14.18 4.00
N ILE A 835 -34.73 -13.27 4.51
CA ILE A 835 -35.38 -13.39 5.83
C ILE A 835 -36.68 -14.18 5.68
N LYS A 836 -36.91 -15.18 6.54
CA LYS A 836 -38.10 -16.03 6.54
C LYS A 836 -38.89 -15.90 7.84
N ALA A 837 -40.21 -15.78 7.72
CA ALA A 837 -41.14 -15.96 8.83
C ALA A 837 -41.22 -17.42 9.31
N ALA A 838 -41.77 -17.61 10.50
CA ALA A 838 -42.19 -18.92 10.98
C ALA A 838 -43.54 -19.34 10.36
N ALA A 839 -43.90 -20.62 10.46
CA ALA A 839 -44.98 -21.25 9.69
C ALA A 839 -46.39 -20.64 9.83
N SER A 840 -46.63 -19.80 10.84
CA SER A 840 -47.92 -19.12 11.10
C SER A 840 -47.76 -17.60 11.25
N THR A 841 -46.70 -17.03 10.69
CA THR A 841 -46.33 -15.62 10.88
C THR A 841 -46.05 -14.92 9.55
N TYR A 842 -46.12 -13.58 9.55
CA TYR A 842 -46.15 -12.74 8.36
C TYR A 842 -45.06 -11.66 8.43
N ILE A 843 -44.43 -11.33 7.29
CA ILE A 843 -43.55 -10.15 7.16
C ILE A 843 -44.23 -9.13 6.26
N ALA A 844 -44.59 -7.97 6.81
CA ALA A 844 -45.50 -7.00 6.21
C ALA A 844 -46.78 -7.69 5.69
N ASP A 845 -47.08 -7.53 4.40
CA ASP A 845 -48.30 -8.02 3.74
C ASP A 845 -48.12 -9.32 2.95
N SER A 846 -46.97 -10.00 3.13
CA SER A 846 -46.74 -11.34 2.57
C SER A 846 -47.71 -12.40 3.12
N ALA A 847 -47.76 -13.56 2.45
CA ALA A 847 -48.48 -14.74 2.92
C ALA A 847 -47.92 -15.31 4.25
N ALA A 848 -48.62 -16.28 4.84
CA ALA A 848 -48.12 -16.99 6.02
C ALA A 848 -46.82 -17.75 5.68
N ALA A 849 -45.83 -17.71 6.58
CA ALA A 849 -44.46 -18.15 6.33
C ALA A 849 -43.72 -17.37 5.20
N GLY A 850 -44.23 -16.18 4.84
CA GLY A 850 -43.68 -15.34 3.78
C GLY A 850 -42.22 -14.94 3.99
N THR A 851 -41.56 -14.57 2.88
CA THR A 851 -40.13 -14.22 2.87
C THR A 851 -39.90 -12.80 2.38
N LEU A 852 -38.89 -12.13 2.95
CA LEU A 852 -38.39 -10.83 2.55
C LEU A 852 -36.92 -10.99 2.16
N TYR A 853 -36.52 -10.62 0.94
CA TYR A 853 -35.14 -10.78 0.49
C TYR A 853 -34.54 -9.53 -0.13
N ASN A 854 -33.22 -9.43 -0.05
CA ASN A 854 -32.40 -8.50 -0.83
C ASN A 854 -31.46 -9.31 -1.72
N ASN A 855 -31.49 -9.02 -3.02
CA ASN A 855 -30.63 -9.62 -4.06
C ASN A 855 -29.90 -8.53 -4.86
N ALA A 856 -29.74 -7.33 -4.29
CA ALA A 856 -29.05 -6.24 -4.94
C ALA A 856 -27.53 -6.42 -4.79
N VAL A 857 -26.82 -6.49 -5.91
CA VAL A 857 -25.34 -6.47 -5.93
C VAL A 857 -24.83 -5.06 -5.63
N THR A 858 -25.55 -4.03 -6.10
CA THR A 858 -25.19 -2.62 -5.96
C THR A 858 -26.40 -1.81 -5.45
N PRO A 859 -26.27 -1.01 -4.37
CA PRO A 859 -25.16 -1.00 -3.43
C PRO A 859 -25.00 -2.36 -2.72
N PRO A 860 -23.77 -2.79 -2.38
CA PRO A 860 -23.55 -4.04 -1.67
C PRO A 860 -24.10 -3.97 -0.24
N TYR A 861 -24.03 -2.79 0.39
CA TYR A 861 -24.70 -2.49 1.65
C TYR A 861 -26.23 -2.41 1.48
N ALA A 862 -26.96 -3.17 2.31
CA ALA A 862 -28.39 -3.01 2.52
C ALA A 862 -28.77 -3.31 3.97
N SER A 863 -29.83 -2.71 4.50
CA SER A 863 -30.29 -2.98 5.86
C SER A 863 -31.80 -2.96 5.97
N VAL A 864 -32.35 -3.69 6.94
CA VAL A 864 -33.78 -3.68 7.26
C VAL A 864 -33.99 -3.91 8.75
N THR A 865 -34.89 -3.14 9.35
CA THR A 865 -35.32 -3.33 10.74
C THR A 865 -36.77 -3.83 10.73
N LEU A 866 -36.96 -5.06 11.21
CA LEU A 866 -38.28 -5.63 11.45
C LEU A 866 -38.68 -5.39 12.91
N ARG A 867 -39.93 -5.02 13.14
CA ARG A 867 -40.53 -4.91 14.48
C ARG A 867 -41.81 -5.73 14.56
N LEU A 868 -42.00 -6.44 15.66
CA LEU A 868 -43.22 -7.19 15.90
C LEU A 868 -44.36 -6.27 16.37
N VAL A 869 -45.49 -6.31 15.67
CA VAL A 869 -46.64 -5.43 15.91
C VAL A 869 -47.90 -6.17 16.37
N THR A 870 -48.01 -7.46 16.07
CA THR A 870 -49.04 -8.37 16.59
C THR A 870 -48.40 -9.70 16.99
N SER A 871 -49.14 -10.60 17.62
CA SER A 871 -48.68 -11.97 17.89
C SER A 871 -48.37 -12.82 16.63
N THR A 872 -48.61 -12.29 15.42
CA THR A 872 -48.37 -13.00 14.14
C THR A 872 -47.61 -12.19 13.08
N ARG A 873 -47.53 -10.86 13.16
CA ARG A 873 -46.99 -10.01 12.08
C ARG A 873 -45.77 -9.18 12.53
N TRP A 874 -44.68 -9.35 11.78
CA TRP A 874 -43.55 -8.42 11.71
C TRP A 874 -43.84 -7.33 10.67
N MET A 875 -43.56 -6.07 10.98
CA MET A 875 -43.56 -4.96 10.02
C MET A 875 -42.14 -4.43 9.81
N LEU A 876 -41.84 -3.93 8.60
CA LEU A 876 -40.69 -3.06 8.41
C LEU A 876 -40.94 -1.74 9.14
N ILE A 877 -39.96 -1.27 9.90
CA ILE A 877 -39.97 0.08 10.52
C ILE A 877 -38.87 0.99 9.97
N SER A 878 -37.84 0.41 9.35
CA SER A 878 -36.83 1.14 8.56
C SER A 878 -36.12 0.17 7.60
N GLY A 879 -35.54 0.70 6.54
CA GLY A 879 -34.72 -0.07 5.62
C GLY A 879 -33.95 0.79 4.62
N TYR A 880 -32.87 0.23 4.07
CA TYR A 880 -32.02 0.80 3.04
C TYR A 880 -31.68 -0.29 2.01
N GLY A 881 -31.70 0.06 0.73
CA GLY A 881 -31.59 -0.89 -0.38
C GLY A 881 -32.93 -1.59 -0.70
N SER A 882 -32.99 -2.26 -1.85
CA SER A 882 -34.24 -2.89 -2.33
C SER A 882 -34.51 -4.23 -1.62
N TRP A 883 -35.46 -4.22 -0.67
CA TRP A 883 -35.98 -5.42 -0.01
C TRP A 883 -37.35 -5.76 -0.58
N ILE A 884 -37.52 -7.00 -1.06
CA ILE A 884 -38.69 -7.47 -1.78
C ILE A 884 -39.42 -8.52 -0.95
N THR A 885 -40.71 -8.32 -0.68
CA THR A 885 -41.60 -9.35 -0.11
C THR A 885 -42.05 -10.31 -1.20
N THR A 886 -42.14 -11.59 -0.85
CA THR A 886 -42.80 -12.62 -1.66
C THR A 886 -44.26 -12.75 -1.23
N ASN A 887 -45.16 -12.76 -2.21
CA ASN A 887 -46.58 -13.12 -2.07
C ASN A 887 -46.80 -14.51 -2.71
#